data_AF-A0A5Q4SXI7-F1
#
_entry.id   AF-A0A5Q4SXI7-F1
#
_cell.length_a   1.000
_cell.length_b   1.000
_cell.length_c   1.000
_cell.angle_alpha   90.00
_cell.angle_beta   90.00
_cell.angle_gamma   90.00
#
_symmetry.space_group_name_H-M   'P 1'
#
loop_
_entity.id
_entity.type
_entity.pdbx_description
1 polymer ?
#
loop_
_entity_poly.entity_id
_entity_poly.type
_entity_poly.pdbx_seq_one_letter_code
_entity_poly.pdbx_strand_id
1 'polypeptide(L)'
;MTSAGSEAHASAASPRAHASGASPEVRATGAGAVPGAFALVATTPEERALLGAGLGDLHDIVPATPLQEGFCFHAAVDEGGADGYTVQDVLELSGDVDAEALRAAACRLLDRHPLLRACFRRDPADRTVQVVPARVTLPWKAHDLSGAGRGEQAAGVEGIAAAEREAGFDLGTPPLIRAALVRLSAERSLLVLTLHHAVADGWSLGLLLRELLDGYRPGGPVTPAVPDTAYRAHAGWLAGRDREQARRAWAAALAGYDPAAARLPVRPAAGAERGAFTVSLDAAATAALTRRLRSLGLTLATAVQGGFALLVSDVTGSHDTVVGITVSGRQAPVDGLVTLVGLVANTVPARLTWRPEQPLAEVLARFQEQQADLLDHQHLGLADIRRAAGRGELFEAFAVVENQPAAGEPADPRGLVRLTGSHVRDAVHYPLALTVVPGARLACTLEHDPARLDAPAARRLAARLLLLLEQLTADPGVPAGRLATRSAGERRDTLALLAGPVRPPATGTVHEAIAGQAGRTPGATAVVADGVRTSYAELDARAEALARVLAARGAGPGTVVAVAVPRSAASVAALLAVLRTGAAFLPLDDGHPADRVRRMLADSGARTVVTTEDALARLPHADGVIPVLLGRDDIPQPGPAPALPAVDPDTAAYLMYTSGSTGRPKGVTVTHRALTAQLTWTAGHFGFGPGDRTLHQYAAGFDPALQEVFVPLLTGGTVVVAEPGGQRDPAYLAGLIRAEQVTTVDLVPSLYAALLAEDVPGGPWWTSLRRAFSGGEALPAPLARRWHERTGVPLFNVYGPTEAVIQVTSAPADPASGDQGTVPVGRPVHNTRLYVLDRHLRPVAAGETGELHIAGAQLAQGYHGLAALTAERFVADPFGGPGERMYRTGDLVRHDEHGVLTYLGRTDQQIKIRGNRVEPGEIEARLREEAAVAEAVVVARDDDRGTRQLVAYVVPAPGAAPAPDALRESLSATLPAPMVPGHVVVLDALPVTPAGKTDLAARARPERVMAMMLSPPSMKKSMSGSTSSTPRTSANTSQIRRSRPPRADRAAPAPGR
;
A
#
# COMPACT_ATOMS: atom_id res chain seq x y z
N MET A 1 -4.37 -1.36 -66.59
CA MET A 1 -4.33 -0.20 -67.50
C MET A 1 -3.62 0.92 -66.74
N THR A 2 -2.32 1.11 -67.00
CA THR A 2 -1.76 2.19 -67.85
C THR A 2 -1.80 3.56 -67.15
N SER A 3 -0.73 4.35 -66.98
CA SER A 3 0.71 4.20 -67.22
C SER A 3 1.37 5.58 -66.99
N ALA A 4 2.53 5.59 -66.32
CA ALA A 4 3.70 6.46 -66.56
C ALA A 4 3.61 8.00 -66.36
N GLY A 5 4.67 8.69 -65.91
CA GLY A 5 6.00 8.23 -65.43
C GLY A 5 7.04 9.37 -65.32
N SER A 6 8.30 9.01 -65.03
CA SER A 6 9.55 9.84 -65.04
C SER A 6 9.72 10.90 -63.94
N GLU A 7 10.91 11.19 -63.37
CA GLU A 7 12.23 10.51 -63.26
C GLU A 7 12.99 11.14 -62.06
N ALA A 8 13.76 10.37 -61.26
CA ALA A 8 15.25 10.35 -61.17
C ALA A 8 15.60 9.98 -59.69
N HIS A 9 16.80 9.64 -59.19
CA HIS A 9 18.19 9.31 -59.64
C HIS A 9 18.86 8.59 -58.41
N ALA A 10 19.92 7.78 -58.48
CA ALA A 10 20.57 7.05 -59.57
C ALA A 10 21.45 5.89 -59.01
N SER A 11 21.46 4.74 -59.71
CA SER A 11 22.50 3.70 -59.92
C SER A 11 23.61 3.36 -58.88
N ALA A 12 23.97 2.07 -58.88
CA ALA A 12 25.04 1.45 -58.07
C ALA A 12 26.41 1.32 -58.79
N ALA A 13 27.46 0.92 -58.05
CA ALA A 13 28.75 0.51 -58.60
C ALA A 13 29.40 -0.66 -57.80
N SER A 14 30.15 -1.52 -58.51
CA SER A 14 30.79 -2.75 -58.00
C SER A 14 32.15 -2.53 -57.28
N PRO A 15 32.64 -3.52 -56.49
CA PRO A 15 33.89 -3.41 -55.73
C PRO A 15 35.14 -3.91 -56.50
N ARG A 16 36.31 -3.29 -56.27
CA ARG A 16 37.64 -3.87 -56.62
C ARG A 16 38.81 -3.38 -55.73
N ALA A 17 39.48 -4.36 -55.11
CA ALA A 17 40.94 -4.54 -54.93
C ALA A 17 41.85 -3.55 -54.14
N HIS A 18 42.32 -4.07 -52.99
CA HIS A 18 43.70 -4.06 -52.44
C HIS A 18 44.53 -2.77 -52.19
N ALA A 19 44.92 -2.61 -50.91
CA ALA A 19 46.31 -2.34 -50.50
C ALA A 19 46.59 -3.02 -49.13
N SER A 20 47.84 -3.40 -48.86
CA SER A 20 48.25 -4.28 -47.74
C SER A 20 49.10 -3.58 -46.66
N GLY A 21 48.92 -3.96 -45.40
CA GLY A 21 49.84 -3.65 -44.29
C GLY A 21 49.74 -4.72 -43.18
N ALA A 22 50.88 -5.24 -42.72
CA ALA A 22 50.98 -6.29 -41.68
C ALA A 22 50.93 -5.66 -40.26
N SER A 23 50.71 -6.34 -39.12
CA SER A 23 50.77 -7.75 -38.68
C SER A 23 49.94 -7.90 -37.37
N PRO A 24 49.86 -9.06 -36.67
CA PRO A 24 49.94 -10.47 -37.08
C PRO A 24 48.60 -11.22 -36.87
N GLU A 25 48.57 -12.53 -37.13
CA GLU A 25 47.37 -13.37 -37.12
C GLU A 25 46.70 -13.56 -35.75
N VAL A 26 45.37 -13.43 -35.71
CA VAL A 26 44.51 -14.32 -34.90
C VAL A 26 43.59 -15.04 -35.89
N ARG A 27 43.90 -16.30 -36.19
CA ARG A 27 43.04 -17.14 -37.04
C ARG A 27 41.73 -17.45 -36.31
N ALA A 28 40.62 -17.24 -36.99
CA ALA A 28 39.37 -17.85 -36.60
C ALA A 28 39.43 -19.37 -36.85
N THR A 29 39.33 -20.15 -35.78
CA THR A 29 38.96 -21.58 -35.78
C THR A 29 37.76 -21.67 -34.83
N GLY A 30 36.58 -22.12 -35.23
CA GLY A 30 36.36 -23.46 -35.77
C GLY A 30 36.27 -24.43 -34.59
N ALA A 31 35.04 -24.87 -34.24
CA ALA A 31 34.68 -25.81 -33.17
C ALA A 31 35.63 -25.85 -31.96
N GLY A 32 35.30 -25.07 -30.92
CA GLY A 32 36.20 -24.81 -29.78
C GLY A 32 36.79 -26.07 -29.15
N ALA A 33 38.10 -26.25 -29.28
CA ALA A 33 38.81 -27.35 -28.66
C ALA A 33 38.63 -27.31 -27.12
N VAL A 34 38.29 -28.46 -26.54
CA VAL A 34 38.18 -28.62 -25.08
C VAL A 34 39.54 -28.27 -24.45
N PRO A 35 39.60 -27.33 -23.48
CA PRO A 35 40.86 -26.95 -22.83
C PRO A 35 41.59 -28.14 -22.20
N GLY A 36 42.89 -28.01 -21.93
CA GLY A 36 43.64 -29.02 -21.18
C GLY A 36 43.25 -29.10 -19.70
N ALA A 37 43.64 -30.19 -19.04
CA ALA A 37 43.63 -30.31 -17.57
C ALA A 37 44.38 -29.13 -16.93
N PHE A 38 43.82 -28.51 -15.89
CA PHE A 38 44.39 -27.35 -15.18
C PHE A 38 44.68 -26.10 -16.06
N ALA A 39 44.21 -26.05 -17.31
CA ALA A 39 44.51 -24.95 -18.22
C ALA A 39 43.66 -23.68 -18.02
N LEU A 40 42.52 -23.79 -17.30
CA LEU A 40 41.58 -22.69 -17.11
C LEU A 40 41.87 -21.81 -15.88
N VAL A 41 42.62 -22.32 -14.91
CA VAL A 41 43.10 -21.57 -13.75
C VAL A 41 44.61 -21.65 -13.73
N ALA A 42 45.26 -20.56 -14.13
CA ALA A 42 46.72 -20.43 -14.06
C ALA A 42 47.17 -20.64 -12.60
N THR A 43 47.86 -21.75 -12.37
CA THR A 43 48.36 -22.19 -11.05
C THR A 43 49.77 -22.74 -11.18
N THR A 44 50.60 -22.51 -10.17
CA THR A 44 51.88 -23.21 -9.99
C THR A 44 51.65 -24.62 -9.41
N PRO A 45 52.63 -25.54 -9.46
CA PRO A 45 52.52 -26.83 -8.79
C PRO A 45 52.29 -26.72 -7.27
N GLU A 46 52.87 -25.71 -6.62
CA GLU A 46 52.73 -25.46 -5.18
C GLU A 46 51.31 -24.97 -4.83
N GLU A 47 50.76 -24.07 -5.64
CA GLU A 47 49.38 -23.60 -5.48
C GLU A 47 48.35 -24.72 -5.71
N ARG A 48 48.61 -25.63 -6.65
CA ARG A 48 47.80 -26.84 -6.82
C ARG A 48 47.87 -27.78 -5.63
N ALA A 49 49.05 -27.95 -5.02
CA ALA A 49 49.21 -28.76 -3.82
C ALA A 49 48.48 -28.13 -2.61
N LEU A 50 48.50 -26.81 -2.47
CA LEU A 50 47.75 -26.07 -1.45
C LEU A 50 46.23 -26.20 -1.66
N LEU A 51 45.74 -25.93 -2.88
CA LEU A 51 44.33 -26.08 -3.23
C LEU A 51 43.85 -27.53 -3.09
N GLY A 52 44.70 -28.52 -3.39
CA GLY A 52 44.43 -29.95 -3.24
C GLY A 52 44.66 -30.53 -1.84
N ALA A 53 45.06 -29.72 -0.84
CA ALA A 53 45.41 -30.22 0.48
C ALA A 53 44.24 -31.01 1.11
N GLY A 54 44.51 -32.27 1.48
CA GLY A 54 43.52 -33.20 2.04
C GLY A 54 42.61 -33.91 1.04
N LEU A 55 42.72 -33.65 -0.27
CA LEU A 55 41.80 -34.16 -1.30
C LEU A 55 42.35 -35.33 -2.14
N GLY A 56 43.63 -35.70 -1.96
CA GLY A 56 44.30 -36.71 -2.78
C GLY A 56 44.63 -36.21 -4.19
N ASP A 57 44.67 -37.12 -5.16
CA ASP A 57 44.89 -36.77 -6.57
C ASP A 57 43.76 -35.87 -7.08
N LEU A 58 44.12 -34.83 -7.84
CA LEU A 58 43.15 -33.93 -8.48
C LEU A 58 42.86 -34.37 -9.92
N HIS A 59 41.58 -34.36 -10.28
CA HIS A 59 41.13 -34.44 -11.67
C HIS A 59 41.32 -33.08 -12.37
N ASP A 60 41.03 -31.97 -11.66
CA ASP A 60 41.07 -30.64 -12.26
C ASP A 60 41.00 -29.48 -11.24
N ILE A 61 41.31 -28.27 -11.70
CA ILE A 61 40.93 -27.01 -11.04
C ILE A 61 40.35 -26.08 -12.10
N VAL A 62 39.13 -25.57 -11.86
CA VAL A 62 38.36 -24.76 -12.82
C VAL A 62 37.76 -23.51 -12.15
N PRO A 63 37.49 -22.43 -12.91
CA PRO A 63 36.82 -21.26 -12.36
C PRO A 63 35.45 -21.61 -11.79
N ALA A 64 35.04 -20.96 -10.70
CA ALA A 64 33.64 -20.97 -10.28
C ALA A 64 32.77 -20.22 -11.31
N THR A 65 31.52 -20.65 -11.50
CA THR A 65 30.52 -19.85 -12.22
C THR A 65 30.08 -18.66 -11.36
N PRO A 66 29.57 -17.56 -11.95
CA PRO A 66 29.25 -16.37 -11.16
C PRO A 66 28.16 -16.57 -10.10
N LEU A 67 27.30 -17.59 -10.26
CA LEU A 67 26.31 -17.98 -9.24
C LEU A 67 26.95 -18.81 -8.11
N GLN A 68 27.91 -19.69 -8.43
CA GLN A 68 28.72 -20.39 -7.43
C GLN A 68 29.55 -19.40 -6.58
N GLU A 69 30.15 -18.37 -7.21
CA GLU A 69 30.83 -17.27 -6.48
C GLU A 69 29.89 -16.59 -5.48
N GLY A 70 28.63 -16.37 -5.89
CA GLY A 70 27.57 -15.84 -5.02
C GLY A 70 27.27 -16.75 -3.83
N PHE A 71 26.96 -18.04 -4.05
CA PHE A 71 26.66 -18.98 -2.97
C PHE A 71 27.83 -19.12 -1.98
N CYS A 72 29.07 -19.16 -2.47
CA CYS A 72 30.26 -19.19 -1.61
C CYS A 72 30.45 -17.91 -0.79
N PHE A 73 29.98 -16.76 -1.28
CA PHE A 73 29.98 -15.51 -0.51
C PHE A 73 28.90 -15.53 0.59
N HIS A 74 27.67 -15.96 0.27
CA HIS A 74 26.60 -16.08 1.26
C HIS A 74 26.95 -17.05 2.39
N ALA A 75 27.42 -18.26 2.06
CA ALA A 75 27.83 -19.27 3.04
C ALA A 75 29.01 -18.82 3.94
N ALA A 76 29.83 -17.88 3.48
CA ALA A 76 30.93 -17.30 4.27
C ALA A 76 30.51 -16.10 5.15
N VAL A 77 29.28 -15.58 4.99
CA VAL A 77 28.76 -14.44 5.76
C VAL A 77 27.73 -14.88 6.80
N ASP A 78 26.98 -15.94 6.54
CA ASP A 78 26.01 -16.53 7.49
C ASP A 78 26.70 -17.49 8.50
N GLU A 79 27.54 -16.97 9.40
CA GLU A 79 28.25 -17.75 10.45
C GLU A 79 27.33 -18.35 11.56
N GLY A 80 26.01 -18.38 11.37
CA GLY A 80 25.06 -18.87 12.38
C GLY A 80 23.65 -19.20 11.90
N GLY A 81 23.44 -19.35 10.59
CA GLY A 81 22.15 -19.68 9.99
C GLY A 81 22.13 -21.07 9.34
N ALA A 82 20.93 -21.59 9.05
CA ALA A 82 20.80 -22.73 8.15
C ALA A 82 21.10 -22.28 6.71
N ASP A 83 22.02 -22.97 6.04
CA ASP A 83 22.42 -22.66 4.66
C ASP A 83 21.23 -22.75 3.69
N GLY A 84 20.81 -21.59 3.18
CA GLY A 84 19.66 -21.43 2.29
C GLY A 84 19.83 -22.03 0.89
N TYR A 85 20.99 -22.61 0.55
CA TYR A 85 21.23 -23.24 -0.76
C TYR A 85 21.37 -24.76 -0.68
N THR A 86 21.05 -25.36 0.47
CA THR A 86 20.89 -26.81 0.61
C THR A 86 19.53 -27.27 0.05
N VAL A 87 19.58 -28.10 -1.00
CA VAL A 87 18.43 -28.77 -1.60
C VAL A 87 18.26 -30.15 -0.98
N GLN A 88 17.02 -30.55 -0.73
CA GLN A 88 16.70 -31.93 -0.40
C GLN A 88 15.51 -32.45 -1.22
N ASP A 89 15.69 -33.61 -1.84
CA ASP A 89 14.65 -34.34 -2.57
C ASP A 89 14.37 -35.66 -1.85
N VAL A 90 13.11 -35.89 -1.49
CA VAL A 90 12.65 -37.16 -0.90
C VAL A 90 11.93 -37.97 -1.97
N LEU A 91 12.64 -38.95 -2.51
CA LEU A 91 12.24 -39.79 -3.63
C LEU A 91 11.48 -41.03 -3.14
N GLU A 92 10.26 -41.25 -3.61
CA GLU A 92 9.48 -42.46 -3.29
C GLU A 92 9.79 -43.59 -4.28
N LEU A 93 10.41 -44.67 -3.78
CA LEU A 93 10.76 -45.86 -4.56
C LEU A 93 9.80 -47.01 -4.25
N SER A 94 9.14 -47.51 -5.29
CA SER A 94 8.27 -48.69 -5.25
C SER A 94 8.97 -49.89 -5.90
N GLY A 95 8.96 -51.04 -5.22
CA GLY A 95 9.68 -52.27 -5.59
C GLY A 95 10.63 -52.76 -4.49
N ASP A 96 11.19 -53.95 -4.69
CA ASP A 96 12.24 -54.51 -3.81
C ASP A 96 13.59 -53.85 -4.14
N VAL A 97 13.99 -52.89 -3.30
CA VAL A 97 15.16 -52.05 -3.51
C VAL A 97 16.42 -52.70 -2.92
N ASP A 98 17.26 -53.26 -3.79
CA ASP A 98 18.65 -53.62 -3.49
C ASP A 98 19.45 -52.34 -3.17
N ALA A 99 19.63 -52.11 -1.88
CA ALA A 99 20.32 -50.94 -1.34
C ALA A 99 21.77 -50.81 -1.85
N GLU A 100 22.47 -51.94 -2.08
CA GLU A 100 23.86 -51.94 -2.54
C GLU A 100 23.95 -51.66 -4.04
N ALA A 101 23.03 -52.21 -4.85
CA ALA A 101 22.93 -51.86 -6.27
C ALA A 101 22.58 -50.37 -6.48
N LEU A 102 21.72 -49.80 -5.63
CA LEU A 102 21.36 -48.37 -5.66
C LEU A 102 22.52 -47.47 -5.20
N ARG A 103 23.20 -47.83 -4.10
CA ARG A 103 24.42 -47.15 -3.64
C ARG A 103 25.52 -47.18 -4.70
N ALA A 104 25.72 -48.32 -5.37
CA ALA A 104 26.67 -48.46 -6.46
C ALA A 104 26.29 -47.62 -7.70
N ALA A 105 24.99 -47.46 -7.99
CA ALA A 105 24.52 -46.56 -9.05
C ALA A 105 24.79 -45.09 -8.70
N ALA A 106 24.51 -44.67 -7.47
CA ALA A 106 24.80 -43.31 -7.00
C ALA A 106 26.32 -43.00 -7.05
N CYS A 107 27.18 -43.93 -6.62
CA CYS A 107 28.64 -43.76 -6.74
C CYS A 107 29.10 -43.60 -8.20
N ARG A 108 28.49 -44.31 -9.16
CA ARG A 108 28.80 -44.16 -10.60
C ARG A 108 28.46 -42.76 -11.13
N LEU A 109 27.44 -42.09 -10.60
CA LEU A 109 27.13 -40.71 -10.98
C LEU A 109 28.27 -39.76 -10.58
N LEU A 110 28.85 -39.93 -9.38
CA LEU A 110 29.99 -39.13 -8.94
C LEU A 110 31.23 -39.40 -9.80
N ASP A 111 31.51 -40.66 -10.16
CA ASP A 111 32.61 -40.98 -11.09
C ASP A 111 32.38 -40.33 -12.47
N ARG A 112 31.15 -40.39 -13.01
CA ARG A 112 30.75 -39.84 -14.31
C ARG A 112 30.79 -38.32 -14.39
N HIS A 113 30.33 -37.63 -13.34
CA HIS A 113 30.11 -36.18 -13.32
C HIS A 113 31.12 -35.52 -12.38
N PRO A 114 32.23 -34.96 -12.89
CA PRO A 114 33.30 -34.45 -12.03
C PRO A 114 32.83 -33.35 -11.06
N LEU A 115 31.82 -32.55 -11.43
CA LEU A 115 31.32 -31.46 -10.59
C LEU A 115 30.62 -31.92 -9.31
N LEU A 116 30.05 -33.13 -9.25
CA LEU A 116 29.50 -33.68 -8.01
C LEU A 116 30.58 -33.96 -6.95
N ARG A 117 31.84 -34.05 -7.39
CA ARG A 117 33.02 -34.22 -6.54
C ARG A 117 33.66 -32.88 -6.15
N ALA A 118 33.23 -31.77 -6.73
CA ALA A 118 33.89 -30.48 -6.54
C ALA A 118 33.69 -29.93 -5.12
N CYS A 119 34.70 -29.21 -4.65
CA CYS A 119 34.59 -28.26 -3.54
C CYS A 119 35.10 -26.88 -3.98
N PHE A 120 34.81 -25.86 -3.18
CA PHE A 120 35.10 -24.46 -3.46
C PHE A 120 36.17 -23.95 -2.50
N ARG A 121 37.27 -23.44 -3.05
CA ARG A 121 38.39 -22.88 -2.28
C ARG A 121 38.82 -21.54 -2.87
N ARG A 122 39.50 -20.71 -2.06
CA ARG A 122 40.12 -19.47 -2.54
C ARG A 122 41.49 -19.78 -3.12
N ASP A 123 41.78 -19.24 -4.30
CA ASP A 123 43.12 -19.24 -4.87
C ASP A 123 43.98 -18.11 -4.26
N PRO A 124 45.29 -18.03 -4.55
CA PRO A 124 46.17 -16.99 -3.99
C PRO A 124 45.82 -15.55 -4.42
N ALA A 125 44.95 -15.39 -5.42
CA ALA A 125 44.40 -14.10 -5.86
C ALA A 125 43.01 -13.81 -5.24
N ASP A 126 42.64 -14.55 -4.18
CA ASP A 126 41.37 -14.51 -3.46
C ASP A 126 40.13 -14.79 -4.35
N ARG A 127 40.30 -15.53 -5.45
CA ARG A 127 39.18 -15.92 -6.33
C ARG A 127 38.64 -17.27 -5.88
N THR A 128 37.32 -17.43 -5.89
CA THR A 128 36.69 -18.74 -5.69
C THR A 128 36.95 -19.63 -6.90
N VAL A 129 37.57 -20.79 -6.67
CA VAL A 129 37.82 -21.82 -7.68
C VAL A 129 37.20 -23.15 -7.25
N GLN A 130 36.76 -23.92 -8.23
CA GLN A 130 36.33 -25.30 -8.04
C GLN A 130 37.56 -26.20 -8.09
N VAL A 131 37.79 -26.94 -7.01
CA VAL A 131 38.81 -27.99 -6.92
C VAL A 131 38.11 -29.32 -7.07
N VAL A 132 38.54 -30.14 -8.04
CA VAL A 132 37.86 -31.38 -8.41
C VAL A 132 38.78 -32.58 -8.11
N PRO A 133 38.53 -33.34 -7.03
CA PRO A 133 39.28 -34.55 -6.71
C PRO A 133 39.05 -35.67 -7.74
N ALA A 134 40.06 -36.53 -7.94
CA ALA A 134 40.00 -37.67 -8.83
C ALA A 134 38.97 -38.73 -8.38
N ARG A 135 38.75 -38.86 -7.07
CA ARG A 135 37.72 -39.71 -6.43
C ARG A 135 37.26 -39.10 -5.12
N VAL A 136 36.01 -39.37 -4.74
CA VAL A 136 35.46 -39.08 -3.40
C VAL A 136 34.52 -40.21 -2.99
N THR A 137 34.28 -40.38 -1.69
CA THR A 137 33.32 -41.35 -1.17
C THR A 137 31.97 -40.67 -0.94
N LEU A 138 30.89 -41.18 -1.52
CA LEU A 138 29.53 -40.70 -1.24
C LEU A 138 29.13 -41.05 0.21
N PRO A 139 28.78 -40.07 1.06
CA PRO A 139 28.17 -40.32 2.35
C PRO A 139 26.79 -40.97 2.15
N TRP A 140 26.68 -42.24 2.58
CA TRP A 140 25.49 -43.06 2.41
C TRP A 140 25.04 -43.60 3.77
N LYS A 141 23.79 -43.35 4.13
CA LYS A 141 23.14 -43.93 5.33
C LYS A 141 22.00 -44.86 4.91
N ALA A 142 21.78 -45.90 5.69
CA ALA A 142 20.67 -46.82 5.52
C ALA A 142 19.89 -46.92 6.84
N HIS A 143 18.58 -46.73 6.77
CA HIS A 143 17.65 -46.79 7.89
C HIS A 143 16.54 -47.79 7.57
N ASP A 144 16.14 -48.57 8.56
CA ASP A 144 15.04 -49.53 8.43
C ASP A 144 13.91 -49.17 9.39
N LEU A 145 12.78 -48.73 8.84
CA LEU A 145 11.57 -48.41 9.58
C LEU A 145 10.44 -49.42 9.26
N SER A 146 10.73 -50.54 8.57
CA SER A 146 9.69 -51.49 8.15
C SER A 146 8.98 -52.21 9.32
N GLY A 147 9.55 -52.16 10.53
CA GLY A 147 8.94 -52.68 11.75
C GLY A 147 8.10 -51.66 12.54
N ALA A 148 8.10 -50.37 12.15
CA ALA A 148 7.41 -49.29 12.88
C ALA A 148 5.97 -49.07 12.37
N GLY A 149 5.10 -48.49 13.20
CA GLY A 149 3.75 -48.12 12.80
C GLY A 149 3.74 -46.96 11.80
N ARG A 150 2.69 -46.85 10.96
CA ARG A 150 2.64 -45.82 9.87
C ARG A 150 2.91 -44.38 10.33
N GLY A 151 2.44 -43.99 11.52
CA GLY A 151 2.70 -42.66 12.08
C GLY A 151 4.15 -42.47 12.52
N GLU A 152 4.76 -43.50 13.10
CA GLU A 152 6.17 -43.52 13.51
C GLU A 152 7.10 -43.56 12.28
N GLN A 153 6.71 -44.27 11.22
CA GLN A 153 7.39 -44.24 9.92
C GLN A 153 7.42 -42.83 9.34
N ALA A 154 6.29 -42.12 9.32
CA ALA A 154 6.21 -40.75 8.81
C ALA A 154 7.09 -39.78 9.62
N ALA A 155 6.97 -39.80 10.95
CA ALA A 155 7.78 -38.96 11.84
C ALA A 155 9.28 -39.32 11.78
N GLY A 156 9.62 -40.61 11.64
CA GLY A 156 11.00 -41.08 11.49
C GLY A 156 11.64 -40.64 10.18
N VAL A 157 10.90 -40.70 9.07
CA VAL A 157 11.33 -40.14 7.77
C VAL A 157 11.55 -38.64 7.88
N GLU A 158 10.61 -37.90 8.47
CA GLU A 158 10.74 -36.44 8.64
C GLU A 158 11.94 -36.06 9.52
N GLY A 159 12.17 -36.80 10.62
CA GLY A 159 13.33 -36.61 11.49
C GLY A 159 14.67 -36.94 10.81
N ILE A 160 14.75 -38.01 10.02
CA ILE A 160 15.93 -38.32 9.20
C ILE A 160 16.16 -37.20 8.18
N ALA A 161 15.13 -36.79 7.46
CA ALA A 161 15.20 -35.71 6.47
C ALA A 161 15.63 -34.37 7.11
N ALA A 162 15.13 -34.05 8.31
CA ALA A 162 15.54 -32.87 9.08
C ALA A 162 17.01 -32.93 9.50
N ALA A 163 17.46 -34.02 10.11
CA ALA A 163 18.87 -34.20 10.50
C ALA A 163 19.82 -34.14 9.28
N GLU A 164 19.40 -34.67 8.13
CA GLU A 164 20.15 -34.55 6.87
C GLU A 164 20.20 -33.12 6.31
N ARG A 165 19.30 -32.20 6.71
CA ARG A 165 19.39 -30.76 6.38
C ARG A 165 20.23 -29.99 7.40
N GLU A 166 19.95 -30.18 8.69
CA GLU A 166 20.60 -29.50 9.82
C GLU A 166 22.12 -29.73 9.86
N ALA A 167 22.61 -30.85 9.34
CA ALA A 167 24.05 -31.12 9.23
C ALA A 167 24.80 -30.16 8.28
N GLY A 168 24.12 -29.40 7.41
CA GLY A 168 24.71 -28.39 6.52
C GLY A 168 25.76 -28.93 5.54
N PHE A 169 26.51 -28.05 4.88
CA PHE A 169 27.68 -28.40 4.07
C PHE A 169 28.82 -27.42 4.32
N ASP A 170 30.05 -27.92 4.45
CA ASP A 170 31.26 -27.10 4.29
C ASP A 170 31.66 -27.11 2.81
N LEU A 171 31.53 -25.95 2.15
CA LEU A 171 31.85 -25.82 0.72
C LEU A 171 33.32 -26.11 0.40
N GLY A 172 34.24 -26.04 1.36
CA GLY A 172 35.65 -26.38 1.21
C GLY A 172 35.97 -27.89 1.22
N THR A 173 34.98 -28.73 1.56
CA THR A 173 35.14 -30.17 1.80
C THR A 173 34.16 -31.00 0.95
N PRO A 174 34.64 -31.76 -0.06
CA PRO A 174 33.79 -32.56 -0.92
C PRO A 174 33.51 -33.96 -0.33
N PRO A 175 32.43 -34.65 -0.77
CA PRO A 175 31.43 -34.20 -1.74
C PRO A 175 30.31 -33.36 -1.12
N LEU A 176 29.76 -32.43 -1.90
CA LEU A 176 28.63 -31.57 -1.51
C LEU A 176 27.26 -32.22 -1.82
N ILE A 177 27.19 -33.54 -1.64
CA ILE A 177 26.04 -34.41 -1.88
C ILE A 177 26.09 -35.62 -0.94
N ARG A 178 24.95 -35.99 -0.34
CA ARG A 178 24.77 -37.13 0.55
C ARG A 178 23.41 -37.79 0.35
N ALA A 179 23.30 -39.05 0.74
CA ALA A 179 22.10 -39.86 0.55
C ALA A 179 21.76 -40.69 1.79
N ALA A 180 20.47 -40.75 2.14
CA ALA A 180 19.93 -41.67 3.14
C ALA A 180 18.80 -42.50 2.54
N LEU A 181 18.97 -43.82 2.48
CA LEU A 181 17.92 -44.76 2.07
C LEU A 181 17.13 -45.21 3.32
N VAL A 182 15.80 -45.06 3.28
CA VAL A 182 14.89 -45.41 4.37
C VAL A 182 13.90 -46.47 3.89
N ARG A 183 14.01 -47.70 4.41
CA ARG A 183 13.07 -48.79 4.08
C ARG A 183 11.80 -48.67 4.91
N LEU A 184 10.63 -48.74 4.26
CA LEU A 184 9.30 -48.67 4.89
C LEU A 184 8.54 -50.00 4.81
N SER A 185 8.80 -50.81 3.78
CA SER A 185 8.32 -52.20 3.66
C SER A 185 9.22 -52.97 2.69
N ALA A 186 8.89 -54.22 2.37
CA ALA A 186 9.57 -55.00 1.33
C ALA A 186 9.43 -54.39 -0.08
N GLU A 187 8.40 -53.57 -0.33
CA GLU A 187 8.11 -52.99 -1.66
C GLU A 187 8.10 -51.44 -1.65
N ARG A 188 8.47 -50.81 -0.53
CA ARG A 188 8.53 -49.34 -0.43
C ARG A 188 9.77 -48.89 0.33
N SER A 189 10.55 -48.03 -0.32
CA SER A 189 11.67 -47.31 0.28
C SER A 189 11.62 -45.84 -0.12
N LEU A 190 12.25 -44.97 0.68
CA LEU A 190 12.46 -43.57 0.34
C LEU A 190 13.96 -43.30 0.21
N LEU A 191 14.38 -42.58 -0.82
CA LEU A 191 15.75 -42.07 -0.94
C LEU A 191 15.74 -40.57 -0.66
N VAL A 192 16.29 -40.17 0.49
CA VAL A 192 16.51 -38.77 0.85
C VAL A 192 17.85 -38.35 0.24
N LEU A 193 17.81 -37.58 -0.84
CA LEU A 193 18.98 -37.02 -1.50
C LEU A 193 19.16 -35.57 -1.06
N THR A 194 20.29 -35.24 -0.43
CA THR A 194 20.58 -33.87 0.02
C THR A 194 21.86 -33.37 -0.64
N LEU A 195 21.84 -32.19 -1.25
CA LEU A 195 23.01 -31.59 -1.90
C LEU A 195 23.00 -30.07 -1.79
N HIS A 196 24.15 -29.45 -2.05
CA HIS A 196 24.25 -28.00 -2.15
C HIS A 196 24.09 -27.54 -3.61
N HIS A 197 23.24 -26.54 -3.89
CA HIS A 197 22.98 -26.03 -5.25
C HIS A 197 24.26 -25.70 -6.04
N ALA A 198 25.37 -25.34 -5.38
CA ALA A 198 26.62 -25.03 -6.08
C ALA A 198 27.16 -26.18 -6.95
N VAL A 199 26.80 -27.45 -6.71
CA VAL A 199 27.23 -28.59 -7.57
C VAL A 199 26.17 -29.07 -8.57
N ALA A 200 24.91 -28.66 -8.45
CA ALA A 200 23.82 -29.08 -9.34
C ALA A 200 22.66 -28.07 -9.36
N ASP A 201 22.16 -27.73 -10.55
CA ASP A 201 20.92 -26.97 -10.74
C ASP A 201 19.68 -27.89 -10.86
N GLY A 202 18.47 -27.32 -10.84
CA GLY A 202 17.22 -28.08 -11.00
C GLY A 202 17.12 -28.89 -12.31
N TRP A 203 17.78 -28.43 -13.38
CA TRP A 203 17.92 -29.21 -14.62
C TRP A 203 18.80 -30.45 -14.43
N SER A 204 19.90 -30.30 -13.69
CA SER A 204 20.81 -31.39 -13.33
C SER A 204 20.16 -32.42 -12.43
N LEU A 205 19.30 -32.02 -11.48
CA LEU A 205 18.54 -32.95 -10.64
C LEU A 205 17.69 -33.91 -11.50
N GLY A 206 16.89 -33.39 -12.42
CA GLY A 206 16.08 -34.20 -13.32
C GLY A 206 16.89 -35.11 -14.25
N LEU A 207 18.17 -34.81 -14.51
CA LEU A 207 19.10 -35.73 -15.22
C LEU A 207 19.64 -36.81 -14.28
N LEU A 208 20.06 -36.43 -13.07
CA LEU A 208 20.61 -37.33 -12.06
C LEU A 208 19.64 -38.44 -11.66
N LEU A 209 18.35 -38.12 -11.47
CA LEU A 209 17.34 -39.11 -11.10
C LEU A 209 17.13 -40.17 -12.19
N ARG A 210 17.20 -39.78 -13.46
CA ARG A 210 17.10 -40.72 -14.59
C ARG A 210 18.37 -41.56 -14.72
N GLU A 211 19.55 -40.95 -14.73
CA GLU A 211 20.82 -41.71 -14.79
C GLU A 211 21.02 -42.63 -13.56
N LEU A 212 20.48 -42.29 -12.39
CA LEU A 212 20.50 -43.15 -11.20
C LEU A 212 19.74 -44.46 -11.45
N LEU A 213 18.54 -44.38 -12.03
CA LEU A 213 17.67 -45.53 -12.27
C LEU A 213 18.07 -46.31 -13.53
N ASP A 214 18.47 -45.64 -14.61
CA ASP A 214 19.11 -46.29 -15.77
C ASP A 214 20.39 -47.06 -15.35
N GLY A 215 21.10 -46.50 -14.37
CA GLY A 215 22.27 -47.08 -13.73
C GLY A 215 21.97 -48.19 -12.72
N TYR A 216 20.74 -48.35 -12.24
CA TYR A 216 20.37 -49.34 -11.23
C TYR A 216 20.30 -50.75 -11.85
N ARG A 217 21.16 -51.66 -11.36
CA ARG A 217 21.34 -53.01 -11.93
C ARG A 217 21.58 -54.07 -10.85
N PRO A 218 20.52 -54.58 -10.19
CA PRO A 218 20.63 -55.71 -9.26
C PRO A 218 21.33 -56.90 -9.90
N GLY A 219 22.40 -57.38 -9.26
CA GLY A 219 23.26 -58.47 -9.75
C GLY A 219 23.98 -58.23 -11.08
N GLY A 220 24.02 -56.99 -11.59
CA GLY A 220 24.66 -56.66 -12.87
C GLY A 220 26.14 -56.26 -12.75
N PRO A 221 26.95 -56.42 -13.80
CA PRO A 221 28.35 -55.97 -13.80
C PRO A 221 28.44 -54.44 -13.74
N VAL A 222 29.39 -53.94 -12.94
CA VAL A 222 29.71 -52.51 -12.85
C VAL A 222 30.51 -52.10 -14.10
N THR A 223 29.90 -51.32 -14.98
CA THR A 223 30.59 -50.70 -16.12
C THR A 223 31.26 -49.38 -15.69
N PRO A 224 32.52 -49.11 -16.11
CA PRO A 224 33.18 -47.83 -15.85
C PRO A 224 32.40 -46.66 -16.46
N ALA A 225 32.33 -45.54 -15.74
CA ALA A 225 31.77 -44.31 -16.25
C ALA A 225 32.76 -43.60 -17.19
N VAL A 226 32.26 -43.03 -18.28
CA VAL A 226 33.01 -42.07 -19.11
C VAL A 226 32.83 -40.68 -18.50
N PRO A 227 33.90 -39.97 -18.09
CA PRO A 227 33.81 -38.64 -17.49
C PRO A 227 33.21 -37.61 -18.44
N ASP A 228 32.30 -36.77 -17.96
CA ASP A 228 31.82 -35.61 -18.71
C ASP A 228 32.90 -34.52 -18.80
N THR A 229 33.11 -33.98 -20.00
CA THR A 229 34.05 -32.90 -20.30
C THR A 229 33.36 -31.60 -20.72
N ALA A 230 32.03 -31.60 -20.89
CA ALA A 230 31.24 -30.47 -21.35
C ALA A 230 31.40 -29.23 -20.45
N TYR A 231 31.52 -29.40 -19.14
CA TYR A 231 31.77 -28.27 -18.24
C TYR A 231 33.08 -27.53 -18.55
N ARG A 232 34.16 -28.25 -18.87
CA ARG A 232 35.45 -27.61 -19.19
C ARG A 232 35.36 -26.80 -20.48
N ALA A 233 34.65 -27.34 -21.48
CA ALA A 233 34.36 -26.61 -22.72
C ALA A 233 33.51 -25.36 -22.45
N HIS A 234 32.48 -25.47 -21.59
CA HIS A 234 31.64 -24.35 -21.19
C HIS A 234 32.39 -23.27 -20.39
N ALA A 235 33.22 -23.66 -19.42
CA ALA A 235 34.05 -22.73 -18.65
C ALA A 235 35.10 -22.02 -19.54
N GLY A 236 35.68 -22.72 -20.52
CA GLY A 236 36.53 -22.10 -21.55
C GLY A 236 35.77 -21.12 -22.45
N TRP A 237 34.53 -21.47 -22.86
CA TRP A 237 33.64 -20.58 -23.62
C TRP A 237 33.28 -19.32 -22.83
N LEU A 238 32.96 -19.45 -21.53
CA LEU A 238 32.69 -18.34 -20.60
C LEU A 238 33.91 -17.42 -20.44
N ALA A 239 35.10 -17.98 -20.27
CA ALA A 239 36.34 -17.22 -20.13
C ALA A 239 36.64 -16.37 -21.39
N GLY A 240 36.19 -16.82 -22.57
CA GLY A 240 36.30 -16.10 -23.84
C GLY A 240 35.13 -15.16 -24.17
N ARG A 241 34.40 -14.62 -23.18
CA ARG A 241 33.34 -13.60 -23.39
C ARG A 241 33.82 -12.18 -23.02
N ASP A 242 33.34 -11.17 -23.75
CA ASP A 242 33.58 -9.76 -23.39
C ASP A 242 32.69 -9.34 -22.20
N ARG A 243 33.23 -9.49 -21.00
CA ARG A 243 32.58 -9.06 -19.75
C ARG A 243 32.32 -7.56 -19.69
N GLU A 244 33.09 -6.74 -20.40
CA GLU A 244 32.95 -5.28 -20.37
C GLU A 244 31.85 -4.81 -21.34
N GLN A 245 31.67 -5.47 -22.48
CA GLN A 245 30.46 -5.34 -23.29
C GLN A 245 29.22 -5.73 -22.50
N ALA A 246 29.25 -6.87 -21.79
CA ALA A 246 28.14 -7.29 -20.95
C ALA A 246 27.82 -6.25 -19.85
N ARG A 247 28.83 -5.71 -19.16
CA ARG A 247 28.63 -4.63 -18.16
C ARG A 247 27.97 -3.38 -18.76
N ARG A 248 28.42 -2.93 -19.94
CA ARG A 248 27.80 -1.78 -20.64
C ARG A 248 26.33 -2.06 -21.00
N ALA A 249 26.01 -3.26 -21.48
CA ALA A 249 24.63 -3.65 -21.80
C ALA A 249 23.73 -3.67 -20.55
N TRP A 250 24.20 -4.28 -19.45
CA TRP A 250 23.48 -4.29 -18.18
C TRP A 250 23.30 -2.91 -17.57
N ALA A 251 24.33 -2.05 -17.63
CA ALA A 251 24.24 -0.66 -17.18
C ALA A 251 23.21 0.15 -18.00
N ALA A 252 23.13 -0.07 -19.31
CA ALA A 252 22.13 0.55 -20.17
C ALA A 252 20.70 0.05 -19.87
N ALA A 253 20.50 -1.27 -19.73
CA ALA A 253 19.19 -1.86 -19.44
C ALA A 253 18.61 -1.42 -18.07
N LEU A 254 19.47 -1.22 -17.08
CA LEU A 254 19.10 -0.78 -15.73
C LEU A 254 19.19 0.76 -15.54
N ALA A 255 19.49 1.51 -16.59
CA ALA A 255 19.62 2.97 -16.53
C ALA A 255 18.31 3.63 -16.04
N GLY A 256 18.42 4.55 -15.09
CA GLY A 256 17.29 5.28 -14.51
C GLY A 256 16.44 4.50 -13.51
N TYR A 257 16.66 3.20 -13.31
CA TYR A 257 15.92 2.43 -12.30
C TYR A 257 16.29 2.87 -10.87
N ASP A 258 15.28 3.01 -10.01
CA ASP A 258 15.43 3.26 -8.57
C ASP A 258 14.84 2.08 -7.77
N PRO A 259 15.69 1.18 -7.24
CA PRO A 259 15.23 0.08 -6.40
C PRO A 259 14.44 0.51 -5.16
N ALA A 260 14.63 1.74 -4.65
CA ALA A 260 13.91 2.21 -3.48
C ALA A 260 12.41 2.43 -3.75
N ALA A 261 12.04 2.73 -4.99
CA ALA A 261 10.65 2.92 -5.41
C ALA A 261 9.87 1.60 -5.58
N ALA A 262 10.58 0.47 -5.71
CA ALA A 262 10.00 -0.86 -5.96
C ALA A 262 10.25 -1.86 -4.80
N ARG A 263 10.52 -1.38 -3.58
CA ARG A 263 10.66 -2.24 -2.39
C ARG A 263 9.32 -2.77 -1.91
N LEU A 264 9.33 -4.01 -1.43
CA LEU A 264 8.18 -4.63 -0.77
C LEU A 264 7.90 -3.92 0.57
N PRO A 265 6.63 -3.77 0.98
CA PRO A 265 6.28 -3.17 2.27
C PRO A 265 6.96 -3.89 3.44
N VAL A 266 7.41 -3.15 4.46
CA VAL A 266 7.91 -3.73 5.71
C VAL A 266 6.79 -3.74 6.74
N ARG A 267 6.60 -4.87 7.42
CA ARG A 267 5.56 -5.05 8.44
C ARG A 267 6.18 -5.44 9.79
N PRO A 268 5.57 -5.06 10.94
CA PRO A 268 5.96 -5.58 12.24
C PRO A 268 5.67 -7.09 12.29
N ALA A 269 6.74 -7.90 12.24
CA ALA A 269 6.62 -9.34 12.13
C ALA A 269 6.65 -10.03 13.49
N ALA A 270 5.65 -10.86 13.77
CA ALA A 270 5.61 -11.71 14.96
C ALA A 270 6.29 -13.07 14.69
N GLY A 271 7.60 -13.04 14.37
CA GLY A 271 8.48 -14.22 14.35
C GLY A 271 8.00 -15.44 13.54
N ALA A 272 7.17 -15.24 12.51
CA ALA A 272 6.50 -16.33 11.79
C ALA A 272 7.38 -16.95 10.70
N GLU A 273 7.25 -18.27 10.53
CA GLU A 273 7.91 -19.01 9.45
C GLU A 273 7.39 -18.58 8.06
N ARG A 274 8.23 -18.78 7.04
CA ARG A 274 7.84 -18.56 5.63
C ARG A 274 6.69 -19.49 5.25
N GLY A 275 5.70 -18.94 4.56
CA GLY A 275 4.58 -19.72 4.01
C GLY A 275 4.62 -19.81 2.50
N ALA A 276 3.94 -20.82 1.94
CA ALA A 276 3.84 -21.06 0.51
C ALA A 276 2.38 -21.28 0.08
N PHE A 277 2.04 -20.84 -1.14
CA PHE A 277 0.73 -21.04 -1.76
C PHE A 277 0.86 -21.57 -3.19
N THR A 278 0.43 -22.80 -3.43
CA THR A 278 0.34 -23.38 -4.77
C THR A 278 -1.03 -23.12 -5.39
N VAL A 279 -1.01 -22.59 -6.61
CA VAL A 279 -2.18 -22.40 -7.48
C VAL A 279 -1.89 -23.06 -8.83
N SER A 280 -2.91 -23.47 -9.59
CA SER A 280 -2.68 -24.10 -10.89
C SER A 280 -3.78 -23.82 -11.92
N LEU A 281 -3.40 -23.75 -13.19
CA LEU A 281 -4.36 -23.84 -14.30
C LEU A 281 -4.63 -25.31 -14.62
N ASP A 282 -5.89 -25.65 -14.93
CA ASP A 282 -6.22 -26.98 -15.43
C ASP A 282 -5.65 -27.24 -16.83
N ALA A 283 -5.86 -28.44 -17.37
CA ALA A 283 -5.28 -28.82 -18.65
C ALA A 283 -5.92 -28.13 -19.86
N ALA A 284 -7.19 -27.75 -19.79
CA ALA A 284 -7.87 -27.01 -20.86
C ALA A 284 -7.38 -25.56 -20.90
N ALA A 285 -7.29 -24.92 -19.74
CA ALA A 285 -6.78 -23.56 -19.56
C ALA A 285 -5.29 -23.47 -19.91
N THR A 286 -4.46 -24.41 -19.44
CA THR A 286 -3.03 -24.47 -19.78
C THR A 286 -2.83 -24.60 -21.29
N ALA A 287 -3.56 -25.50 -21.96
CA ALA A 287 -3.49 -25.64 -23.41
C ALA A 287 -4.02 -24.42 -24.18
N ALA A 288 -5.04 -23.72 -23.66
CA ALA A 288 -5.56 -22.48 -24.24
C ALA A 288 -4.53 -21.34 -24.14
N LEU A 289 -3.92 -21.14 -22.97
CA LEU A 289 -2.82 -20.21 -22.76
C LEU A 289 -1.66 -20.51 -23.71
N THR A 290 -1.19 -21.76 -23.79
CA THR A 290 -0.09 -22.14 -24.71
C THR A 290 -0.41 -21.82 -26.17
N ARG A 291 -1.65 -22.04 -26.64
CA ARG A 291 -2.07 -21.65 -28.00
C ARG A 291 -2.08 -20.14 -28.19
N ARG A 292 -2.55 -19.37 -27.20
CA ARG A 292 -2.56 -17.90 -27.25
C ARG A 292 -1.14 -17.33 -27.28
N LEU A 293 -0.27 -17.77 -26.39
CA LEU A 293 1.11 -17.31 -26.32
C LEU A 293 1.83 -17.54 -27.65
N ARG A 294 1.63 -18.73 -28.26
CA ARG A 294 2.15 -19.04 -29.60
C ARG A 294 1.64 -18.08 -30.68
N SER A 295 0.36 -17.68 -30.67
CA SER A 295 -0.18 -16.74 -31.66
C SER A 295 0.27 -15.29 -31.44
N LEU A 296 0.79 -14.97 -30.26
CA LEU A 296 1.37 -13.65 -29.92
C LEU A 296 2.92 -13.63 -30.04
N GLY A 297 3.57 -14.76 -30.35
CA GLY A 297 5.03 -14.87 -30.33
C GLY A 297 5.66 -14.80 -28.92
N LEU A 298 4.86 -15.00 -27.87
CA LEU A 298 5.30 -14.93 -26.47
C LEU A 298 5.66 -16.32 -25.92
N THR A 299 6.65 -16.37 -25.03
CA THR A 299 6.98 -17.58 -24.26
C THR A 299 6.14 -17.70 -22.98
N LEU A 300 6.03 -18.92 -22.44
CA LEU A 300 5.43 -19.15 -21.12
C LEU A 300 6.21 -18.41 -20.02
N ALA A 301 7.54 -18.39 -20.10
CA ALA A 301 8.39 -17.68 -19.16
C ALA A 301 8.08 -16.17 -19.15
N THR A 302 8.02 -15.53 -20.32
CA THR A 302 7.59 -14.14 -20.48
C THR A 302 6.22 -13.88 -19.85
N ALA A 303 5.23 -14.72 -20.12
CA ALA A 303 3.87 -14.54 -19.61
C ALA A 303 3.81 -14.57 -18.07
N VAL A 304 4.52 -15.54 -17.46
CA VAL A 304 4.48 -15.72 -16.00
C VAL A 304 5.43 -14.78 -15.27
N GLN A 305 6.66 -14.56 -15.76
CA GLN A 305 7.63 -13.64 -15.16
C GLN A 305 7.20 -12.17 -15.32
N GLY A 306 6.73 -11.79 -16.52
CA GLY A 306 6.19 -10.45 -16.77
C GLY A 306 4.87 -10.22 -16.02
N GLY A 307 3.99 -11.23 -15.97
CA GLY A 307 2.78 -11.19 -15.14
C GLY A 307 3.09 -11.04 -13.65
N PHE A 308 4.09 -11.77 -13.14
CA PHE A 308 4.55 -11.63 -11.75
C PHE A 308 5.17 -10.26 -11.48
N ALA A 309 5.97 -9.72 -12.40
CA ALA A 309 6.51 -8.36 -12.28
C ALA A 309 5.40 -7.29 -12.26
N LEU A 310 4.31 -7.45 -13.05
CA LEU A 310 3.12 -6.58 -12.96
C LEU A 310 2.46 -6.65 -11.57
N LEU A 311 2.34 -7.85 -10.99
CA LEU A 311 1.75 -8.06 -9.66
C LEU A 311 2.63 -7.51 -8.52
N VAL A 312 3.95 -7.61 -8.63
CA VAL A 312 4.89 -6.93 -7.71
C VAL A 312 4.76 -5.41 -7.87
N SER A 313 4.56 -4.91 -9.08
CA SER A 313 4.26 -3.50 -9.35
C SER A 313 2.95 -3.04 -8.67
N ASP A 314 1.91 -3.89 -8.66
CA ASP A 314 0.66 -3.64 -7.94
C ASP A 314 0.89 -3.50 -6.42
N VAL A 315 1.69 -4.39 -5.82
CA VAL A 315 2.03 -4.39 -4.37
C VAL A 315 2.91 -3.20 -3.97
N THR A 316 3.88 -2.82 -4.80
CA THR A 316 4.88 -1.77 -4.48
C THR A 316 4.41 -0.36 -4.82
N GLY A 317 3.48 -0.21 -5.78
CA GLY A 317 3.06 1.09 -6.31
C GLY A 317 3.88 1.58 -7.50
N SER A 318 4.96 0.88 -7.88
CA SER A 318 5.84 1.29 -8.98
C SER A 318 5.30 0.86 -10.35
N HIS A 319 5.59 1.65 -11.39
CA HIS A 319 5.43 1.26 -12.80
C HIS A 319 6.75 0.83 -13.47
N ASP A 320 7.85 0.85 -12.72
CA ASP A 320 9.18 0.36 -13.10
C ASP A 320 9.65 -0.61 -12.00
N THR A 321 9.61 -1.90 -12.30
CA THR A 321 9.84 -2.98 -11.34
C THR A 321 10.89 -3.93 -11.88
N VAL A 322 11.85 -4.34 -11.04
CA VAL A 322 12.77 -5.43 -11.35
C VAL A 322 12.44 -6.65 -10.49
N VAL A 323 12.36 -7.82 -11.13
CA VAL A 323 12.33 -9.12 -10.45
C VAL A 323 13.59 -9.91 -10.82
N GLY A 324 14.08 -10.74 -9.91
CA GLY A 324 15.11 -11.71 -10.25
C GLY A 324 14.53 -12.87 -11.06
N ILE A 325 15.22 -13.31 -12.09
CA ILE A 325 14.88 -14.54 -12.82
C ILE A 325 16.07 -15.48 -12.91
N THR A 326 15.79 -16.78 -12.95
CA THR A 326 16.79 -17.79 -13.32
C THR A 326 16.81 -17.97 -14.84
N VAL A 327 18.01 -17.98 -15.42
CA VAL A 327 18.26 -18.39 -16.80
C VAL A 327 19.13 -19.65 -16.80
N SER A 328 18.92 -20.55 -17.77
CA SER A 328 19.49 -21.90 -17.70
C SER A 328 21.01 -21.97 -17.92
N GLY A 329 21.62 -20.98 -18.56
CA GLY A 329 23.05 -20.99 -18.96
C GLY A 329 23.43 -22.01 -20.04
N ARG A 330 22.47 -22.88 -20.43
CA ARG A 330 22.67 -24.00 -21.37
C ARG A 330 22.49 -23.61 -22.84
N GLN A 331 22.30 -22.33 -23.14
CA GLN A 331 22.17 -21.78 -24.49
C GLN A 331 23.52 -21.62 -25.22
N ALA A 332 24.66 -21.84 -24.55
CA ALA A 332 25.96 -21.74 -25.20
C ALA A 332 26.16 -22.87 -26.24
N PRO A 333 26.79 -22.60 -27.40
CA PRO A 333 27.09 -23.59 -28.44
C PRO A 333 28.26 -24.50 -28.01
N VAL A 334 27.98 -25.39 -27.06
CA VAL A 334 28.94 -26.34 -26.47
C VAL A 334 28.30 -27.72 -26.45
N ASP A 335 28.94 -28.68 -27.11
CA ASP A 335 28.46 -30.06 -27.18
C ASP A 335 28.36 -30.68 -25.78
N GLY A 336 27.28 -31.42 -25.51
CA GLY A 336 27.01 -32.04 -24.22
C GLY A 336 26.47 -31.11 -23.13
N LEU A 337 26.42 -29.79 -23.31
CA LEU A 337 25.98 -28.84 -22.27
C LEU A 337 24.53 -29.04 -21.80
N VAL A 338 23.66 -29.56 -22.67
CA VAL A 338 22.26 -29.87 -22.33
C VAL A 338 22.14 -31.10 -21.42
N THR A 339 23.12 -32.01 -21.46
CA THR A 339 23.20 -33.23 -20.63
C THR A 339 24.14 -33.11 -19.43
N LEU A 340 24.85 -31.99 -19.29
CA LEU A 340 25.80 -31.75 -18.22
C LEU A 340 25.12 -31.68 -16.84
N VAL A 341 25.66 -32.39 -15.86
CA VAL A 341 25.32 -32.19 -14.44
C VAL A 341 26.27 -31.13 -13.85
N GLY A 342 25.71 -30.02 -13.37
CA GLY A 342 26.46 -28.91 -12.81
C GLY A 342 25.64 -27.62 -12.68
N LEU A 343 26.08 -26.68 -11.83
CA LEU A 343 25.47 -25.35 -11.74
C LEU A 343 25.94 -24.44 -12.88
N VAL A 344 25.20 -24.47 -13.98
CA VAL A 344 25.38 -23.56 -15.13
C VAL A 344 24.30 -22.48 -15.22
N ALA A 345 23.19 -22.65 -14.51
CA ALA A 345 22.17 -21.61 -14.36
C ALA A 345 22.75 -20.33 -13.73
N ASN A 346 22.15 -19.18 -14.04
CA ASN A 346 22.52 -17.87 -13.49
C ASN A 346 21.27 -17.08 -13.08
N THR A 347 21.42 -16.17 -12.12
CA THR A 347 20.37 -15.26 -11.67
C THR A 347 20.61 -13.87 -12.24
N VAL A 348 19.64 -13.36 -13.00
CA VAL A 348 19.73 -12.05 -13.67
C VAL A 348 18.49 -11.19 -13.37
N PRO A 349 18.61 -9.85 -13.35
CA PRO A 349 17.45 -8.97 -13.16
C PRO A 349 16.64 -8.85 -14.45
N ALA A 350 15.33 -9.08 -14.35
CA ALA A 350 14.37 -8.79 -15.40
C ALA A 350 13.57 -7.53 -15.04
N ARG A 351 13.80 -6.45 -15.79
CA ARG A 351 13.11 -5.17 -15.62
C ARG A 351 11.81 -5.15 -16.41
N LEU A 352 10.73 -4.72 -15.78
CA LEU A 352 9.46 -4.40 -16.42
C LEU A 352 9.11 -2.93 -16.18
N THR A 353 9.06 -2.17 -17.27
CA THR A 353 8.40 -0.86 -17.32
C THR A 353 7.05 -0.98 -18.02
N TRP A 354 6.01 -0.30 -17.53
CA TRP A 354 4.68 -0.31 -18.14
C TRP A 354 3.89 0.99 -17.89
N ARG A 355 2.76 1.18 -18.57
CA ARG A 355 1.79 2.24 -18.26
C ARG A 355 0.35 1.69 -18.27
N PRO A 356 -0.58 2.24 -17.46
CA PRO A 356 -1.94 1.72 -17.31
C PRO A 356 -2.74 1.55 -18.61
N GLU A 357 -2.51 2.42 -19.59
CA GLU A 357 -3.20 2.47 -20.87
C GLU A 357 -2.72 1.44 -21.90
N GLN A 358 -1.54 0.83 -21.71
CA GLN A 358 -0.95 -0.08 -22.69
C GLN A 358 -1.64 -1.46 -22.68
N PRO A 359 -1.91 -2.08 -23.85
CA PRO A 359 -2.37 -3.46 -23.94
C PRO A 359 -1.41 -4.44 -23.26
N LEU A 360 -1.95 -5.44 -22.54
CA LEU A 360 -1.14 -6.42 -21.82
C LEU A 360 -0.14 -7.15 -22.73
N ALA A 361 -0.55 -7.56 -23.93
CA ALA A 361 0.36 -8.27 -24.83
C ALA A 361 1.54 -7.39 -25.32
N GLU A 362 1.37 -6.08 -25.49
CA GLU A 362 2.47 -5.17 -25.83
C GLU A 362 3.46 -5.00 -24.68
N VAL A 363 2.95 -4.92 -23.44
CA VAL A 363 3.78 -4.86 -22.23
C VAL A 363 4.63 -6.13 -22.10
N LEU A 364 4.06 -7.30 -22.35
CA LEU A 364 4.76 -8.59 -22.30
C LEU A 364 5.70 -8.80 -23.50
N ALA A 365 5.35 -8.32 -24.70
CA ALA A 365 6.23 -8.37 -25.86
C ALA A 365 7.51 -7.54 -25.63
N ARG A 366 7.37 -6.29 -25.18
CA ARG A 366 8.52 -5.44 -24.83
C ARG A 366 9.38 -6.06 -23.72
N PHE A 367 8.77 -6.71 -22.73
CA PHE A 367 9.51 -7.43 -21.69
C PHE A 367 10.34 -8.57 -22.30
N GLN A 368 9.76 -9.35 -23.23
CA GLN A 368 10.49 -10.41 -23.94
C GLN A 368 11.62 -9.87 -24.81
N GLU A 369 11.40 -8.78 -25.55
CA GLU A 369 12.43 -8.11 -26.36
C GLU A 369 13.61 -7.66 -25.48
N GLN A 370 13.33 -7.00 -24.36
CA GLN A 370 14.35 -6.58 -23.40
C GLN A 370 15.15 -7.75 -22.79
N GLN A 371 14.52 -8.91 -22.58
CA GLN A 371 15.24 -10.12 -22.15
C GLN A 371 16.04 -10.76 -23.31
N ALA A 372 15.55 -10.66 -24.55
CA ALA A 372 16.23 -11.17 -25.73
C ALA A 372 17.52 -10.40 -26.05
N ASP A 373 17.46 -9.06 -25.99
CA ASP A 373 18.63 -8.16 -26.17
C ASP A 373 19.76 -8.42 -25.17
N LEU A 374 19.45 -9.06 -24.03
CA LEU A 374 20.40 -9.38 -22.97
C LEU A 374 20.91 -10.83 -23.00
N LEU A 375 20.42 -11.70 -23.89
CA LEU A 375 20.76 -13.13 -23.93
C LEU A 375 22.27 -13.39 -23.98
N ASP A 376 23.00 -12.70 -24.86
CA ASP A 376 24.45 -12.82 -24.99
C ASP A 376 25.23 -12.26 -23.78
N HIS A 377 24.55 -11.51 -22.90
CA HIS A 377 25.12 -10.84 -21.72
C HIS A 377 24.70 -11.49 -20.39
N GLN A 378 23.81 -12.49 -20.42
CA GLN A 378 23.37 -13.28 -19.27
C GLN A 378 24.46 -14.14 -18.61
N HIS A 379 25.65 -14.21 -19.21
CA HIS A 379 26.83 -14.86 -18.61
C HIS A 379 27.48 -14.05 -17.48
N LEU A 380 27.08 -12.79 -17.28
CA LEU A 380 27.61 -11.93 -16.21
C LEU A 380 26.90 -12.21 -14.88
N GLY A 381 27.65 -12.31 -13.78
CA GLY A 381 27.09 -12.54 -12.45
C GLY A 381 26.34 -11.34 -11.86
N LEU A 382 25.34 -11.62 -11.04
CA LEU A 382 24.50 -10.59 -10.40
C LEU A 382 25.30 -9.52 -9.64
N ALA A 383 26.41 -9.90 -8.97
CA ALA A 383 27.29 -8.94 -8.29
C ALA A 383 27.98 -7.94 -9.25
N ASP A 384 28.41 -8.41 -10.42
CA ASP A 384 28.96 -7.54 -11.47
C ASP A 384 27.87 -6.67 -12.11
N ILE A 385 26.65 -7.20 -12.29
CA ILE A 385 25.48 -6.46 -12.79
C ILE A 385 25.10 -5.32 -11.83
N ARG A 386 25.02 -5.60 -10.52
CA ARG A 386 24.77 -4.59 -9.46
C ARG A 386 25.82 -3.47 -9.51
N ARG A 387 27.11 -3.83 -9.61
CA ARG A 387 28.21 -2.88 -9.72
C ARG A 387 28.12 -2.03 -11.00
N ALA A 388 27.79 -2.64 -12.14
CA ALA A 388 27.60 -1.94 -13.41
C ALA A 388 26.41 -0.97 -13.39
N ALA A 389 25.32 -1.32 -12.69
CA ALA A 389 24.18 -0.44 -12.48
C ALA A 389 24.45 0.69 -11.45
N GLY A 390 25.54 0.63 -10.69
CA GLY A 390 25.82 1.57 -9.60
C GLY A 390 24.80 1.50 -8.45
N ARG A 391 24.18 0.34 -8.23
CA ARG A 391 23.13 0.11 -7.22
C ARG A 391 23.52 -1.03 -6.25
N GLY A 392 22.86 -1.06 -5.09
CA GLY A 392 22.95 -2.17 -4.13
C GLY A 392 22.01 -3.33 -4.54
N GLU A 393 21.11 -3.72 -3.63
CA GLU A 393 20.00 -4.64 -3.97
C GLU A 393 19.16 -4.09 -5.14
N LEU A 394 18.86 -4.94 -6.11
CA LEU A 394 18.08 -4.59 -7.32
C LEU A 394 16.62 -5.03 -7.23
N PHE A 395 16.33 -6.12 -6.53
CA PHE A 395 15.02 -6.74 -6.44
C PHE A 395 14.85 -7.51 -5.12
N GLU A 396 13.62 -7.57 -4.60
CA GLU A 396 13.24 -8.36 -3.42
C GLU A 396 12.26 -9.50 -3.78
N ALA A 397 11.90 -9.62 -5.06
CA ALA A 397 11.02 -10.64 -5.61
C ALA A 397 11.73 -11.43 -6.73
N PHE A 398 11.47 -12.73 -6.80
CA PHE A 398 12.18 -13.69 -7.66
C PHE A 398 11.21 -14.66 -8.35
N ALA A 399 11.52 -15.09 -9.58
CA ALA A 399 10.72 -16.05 -10.33
C ALA A 399 11.57 -17.06 -11.11
N VAL A 400 11.32 -18.36 -10.87
CA VAL A 400 11.92 -19.48 -11.60
C VAL A 400 10.86 -20.22 -12.41
N VAL A 401 11.23 -20.63 -13.63
CA VAL A 401 10.39 -21.46 -14.49
C VAL A 401 11.14 -22.76 -14.77
N GLU A 402 10.68 -23.84 -14.16
CA GLU A 402 11.30 -25.15 -14.21
C GLU A 402 11.01 -25.84 -15.55
N ASN A 403 11.80 -25.53 -16.56
CA ASN A 403 11.75 -26.21 -17.86
C ASN A 403 12.37 -27.61 -17.80
N GLN A 404 12.03 -28.44 -16.81
CA GLN A 404 12.51 -29.82 -16.74
C GLN A 404 12.02 -30.61 -17.96
N PRO A 405 12.86 -31.45 -18.59
CA PRO A 405 12.45 -32.26 -19.73
C PRO A 405 11.42 -33.30 -19.29
N ALA A 406 10.18 -33.14 -19.75
CA ALA A 406 9.06 -34.02 -19.39
C ALA A 406 9.35 -35.48 -19.77
N ALA A 407 9.35 -36.36 -18.77
CA ALA A 407 9.38 -37.81 -18.88
C ALA A 407 8.37 -38.39 -17.89
N GLY A 408 7.81 -39.58 -18.20
CA GLY A 408 6.96 -40.30 -17.25
C GLY A 408 7.74 -40.83 -16.05
N GLU A 409 7.04 -41.46 -15.10
CA GLU A 409 7.62 -42.10 -13.90
C GLU A 409 8.92 -42.85 -14.23
N PRO A 410 10.09 -42.35 -13.78
CA PRO A 410 11.37 -43.02 -14.01
C PRO A 410 11.37 -44.42 -13.40
N ALA A 411 11.84 -45.41 -14.16
CA ALA A 411 11.96 -46.79 -13.72
C ALA A 411 13.31 -47.34 -14.17
N ASP A 412 13.82 -48.36 -13.47
CA ASP A 412 15.03 -49.04 -13.93
C ASP A 412 14.77 -49.82 -15.25
N PRO A 413 15.82 -50.19 -16.01
CA PRO A 413 15.67 -50.87 -17.30
C PRO A 413 14.93 -52.23 -17.27
N ARG A 414 14.72 -52.82 -16.09
CA ARG A 414 13.93 -54.05 -15.90
C ARG A 414 12.54 -53.79 -15.30
N GLY A 415 12.22 -52.56 -14.89
CA GLY A 415 10.94 -52.16 -14.31
C GLY A 415 10.65 -52.73 -12.91
N LEU A 416 11.69 -53.17 -12.20
CA LEU A 416 11.68 -53.73 -10.85
C LEU A 416 11.51 -52.65 -9.77
N VAL A 417 12.11 -51.48 -9.98
CA VAL A 417 12.02 -50.31 -9.10
C VAL A 417 11.55 -49.11 -9.90
N ARG A 418 10.57 -48.39 -9.35
CA ARG A 418 9.95 -47.20 -9.96
C ARG A 418 9.96 -46.02 -9.00
N LEU A 419 10.22 -44.83 -9.53
CA LEU A 419 10.05 -43.58 -8.82
C LEU A 419 8.57 -43.16 -8.89
N THR A 420 7.84 -43.35 -7.80
CA THR A 420 6.40 -43.08 -7.69
C THR A 420 6.07 -41.71 -7.08
N GLY A 421 7.09 -40.95 -6.68
CA GLY A 421 6.94 -39.61 -6.10
C GLY A 421 8.30 -38.96 -5.84
N SER A 422 8.32 -37.64 -5.76
CA SER A 422 9.46 -36.81 -5.39
C SER A 422 8.93 -35.60 -4.64
N HIS A 423 9.58 -35.24 -3.53
CA HIS A 423 9.22 -34.09 -2.72
C HIS A 423 10.48 -33.24 -2.52
N VAL A 424 10.67 -32.27 -3.41
CA VAL A 424 11.78 -31.31 -3.34
C VAL A 424 11.45 -30.23 -2.31
N ARG A 425 12.39 -29.96 -1.40
CA ARG A 425 12.46 -28.72 -0.62
C ARG A 425 13.68 -27.92 -1.08
N ASP A 426 13.42 -26.70 -1.49
CA ASP A 426 14.38 -25.65 -1.80
C ASP A 426 14.06 -24.43 -0.92
N ALA A 427 15.05 -23.61 -0.58
CA ALA A 427 14.91 -22.52 0.38
C ALA A 427 15.24 -21.17 -0.27
N VAL A 428 14.31 -20.65 -1.07
CA VAL A 428 14.56 -19.38 -1.78
C VAL A 428 14.64 -18.22 -0.79
N HIS A 429 15.85 -17.68 -0.57
CA HIS A 429 16.11 -16.61 0.40
C HIS A 429 15.39 -15.27 0.13
N TYR A 430 14.88 -15.03 -1.09
CA TYR A 430 14.14 -13.80 -1.42
C TYR A 430 12.80 -13.70 -0.66
N PRO A 431 12.39 -12.51 -0.18
CA PRO A 431 11.12 -12.35 0.55
C PRO A 431 9.84 -12.71 -0.21
N LEU A 432 9.90 -12.78 -1.55
CA LEU A 432 8.80 -13.26 -2.38
C LEU A 432 9.38 -14.07 -3.54
N ALA A 433 9.02 -15.35 -3.65
CA ALA A 433 9.53 -16.23 -4.70
C ALA A 433 8.39 -16.96 -5.42
N LEU A 434 8.46 -17.02 -6.74
CA LEU A 434 7.49 -17.73 -7.59
C LEU A 434 8.18 -18.88 -8.32
N THR A 435 7.79 -20.10 -8.02
CA THR A 435 8.25 -21.32 -8.70
C THR A 435 7.16 -21.84 -9.63
N VAL A 436 7.49 -22.00 -10.91
CA VAL A 436 6.53 -22.37 -11.97
C VAL A 436 6.95 -23.70 -12.57
N VAL A 437 6.06 -24.70 -12.48
CA VAL A 437 6.26 -26.03 -13.07
C VAL A 437 5.31 -26.19 -14.27
N PRO A 438 5.82 -26.14 -15.52
CA PRO A 438 5.04 -26.42 -16.71
C PRO A 438 4.68 -27.91 -16.80
N GLY A 439 3.54 -28.20 -17.41
CA GLY A 439 3.09 -29.57 -17.63
C GLY A 439 1.73 -29.63 -18.31
N ALA A 440 1.05 -30.77 -18.18
CA ALA A 440 -0.35 -30.88 -18.59
C ALA A 440 -1.25 -29.91 -17.80
N ARG A 441 -0.87 -29.57 -16.56
CA ARG A 441 -1.40 -28.46 -15.76
C ARG A 441 -0.23 -27.53 -15.44
N LEU A 442 -0.43 -26.22 -15.51
CA LEU A 442 0.57 -25.24 -15.09
C LEU A 442 0.45 -25.03 -13.57
N ALA A 443 1.44 -25.47 -12.80
CA ALA A 443 1.50 -25.22 -11.36
C ALA A 443 2.39 -24.01 -11.05
N CYS A 444 1.96 -23.18 -10.11
CA CYS A 444 2.65 -21.97 -9.66
C CYS A 444 2.64 -21.95 -8.12
N THR A 445 3.80 -22.06 -7.49
CA THR A 445 3.97 -21.94 -6.03
C THR A 445 4.56 -20.58 -5.69
N LEU A 446 3.85 -19.80 -4.87
CA LEU A 446 4.30 -18.52 -4.36
C LEU A 446 4.72 -18.66 -2.89
N GLU A 447 6.01 -18.53 -2.62
CA GLU A 447 6.57 -18.42 -1.27
C GLU A 447 6.67 -16.95 -0.83
N HIS A 448 6.45 -16.69 0.46
CA HIS A 448 6.48 -15.36 1.04
C HIS A 448 7.13 -15.31 2.42
N ASP A 449 7.72 -14.15 2.74
CA ASP A 449 8.09 -13.71 4.09
C ASP A 449 6.90 -12.94 4.72
N PRO A 450 6.31 -13.43 5.84
CA PRO A 450 5.27 -12.73 6.59
C PRO A 450 5.64 -11.31 7.05
N ALA A 451 6.93 -11.01 7.19
CA ALA A 451 7.44 -9.67 7.50
C ALA A 451 7.38 -8.68 6.34
N ARG A 452 7.03 -9.15 5.13
CA ARG A 452 6.81 -8.33 3.93
C ARG A 452 5.37 -8.41 3.42
N LEU A 453 4.82 -9.62 3.31
CA LEU A 453 3.49 -9.87 2.80
C LEU A 453 2.77 -10.86 3.72
N ASP A 454 1.55 -10.56 4.15
CA ASP A 454 0.80 -11.50 4.99
C ASP A 454 0.24 -12.69 4.18
N ALA A 455 -0.05 -13.80 4.87
CA ALA A 455 -0.58 -15.02 4.25
C ALA A 455 -1.88 -14.80 3.44
N PRO A 456 -2.87 -14.03 3.92
CA PRO A 456 -4.02 -13.62 3.10
C PRO A 456 -3.62 -12.88 1.81
N ALA A 457 -2.67 -11.95 1.87
CA ALA A 457 -2.24 -11.13 0.72
C ALA A 457 -1.41 -11.94 -0.28
N ALA A 458 -0.52 -12.82 0.16
CA ALA A 458 0.20 -13.74 -0.73
C ALA A 458 -0.77 -14.70 -1.44
N ARG A 459 -1.76 -15.26 -0.73
CA ARG A 459 -2.81 -16.08 -1.35
C ARG A 459 -3.59 -15.30 -2.42
N ARG A 460 -3.93 -14.03 -2.17
CA ARG A 460 -4.55 -13.16 -3.17
C ARG A 460 -3.61 -12.88 -4.36
N LEU A 461 -2.32 -12.69 -4.12
CA LEU A 461 -1.33 -12.46 -5.18
C LEU A 461 -1.18 -13.69 -6.09
N ALA A 462 -1.12 -14.88 -5.51
CA ALA A 462 -1.09 -16.14 -6.26
C ALA A 462 -2.37 -16.33 -7.09
N ALA A 463 -3.56 -16.09 -6.52
CA ALA A 463 -4.81 -16.15 -7.27
C ALA A 463 -4.89 -15.12 -8.42
N ARG A 464 -4.36 -13.90 -8.20
CA ARG A 464 -4.27 -12.86 -9.24
C ARG A 464 -3.36 -13.26 -10.40
N LEU A 465 -2.33 -14.08 -10.19
CA LEU A 465 -1.49 -14.60 -11.27
C LEU A 465 -2.29 -15.48 -12.24
N LEU A 466 -3.12 -16.39 -11.73
CA LEU A 466 -3.99 -17.20 -12.60
C LEU A 466 -4.97 -16.31 -13.38
N LEU A 467 -5.63 -15.38 -12.70
CA LEU A 467 -6.59 -14.46 -13.32
C LEU A 467 -5.94 -13.54 -14.39
N LEU A 468 -4.67 -13.18 -14.24
CA LEU A 468 -3.90 -12.46 -15.26
C LEU A 468 -3.65 -13.34 -16.49
N LEU A 469 -3.24 -14.60 -16.30
CA LEU A 469 -3.01 -15.56 -17.39
C LEU A 469 -4.31 -15.92 -18.14
N GLU A 470 -5.43 -16.02 -17.42
CA GLU A 470 -6.77 -16.18 -17.99
C GLU A 470 -7.17 -14.98 -18.84
N GLN A 471 -6.97 -13.75 -18.34
CA GLN A 471 -7.25 -12.52 -19.09
C GLN A 471 -6.38 -12.40 -20.34
N LEU A 472 -5.07 -12.68 -20.25
CA LEU A 472 -4.16 -12.74 -21.40
C LEU A 472 -4.63 -13.76 -22.45
N THR A 473 -5.20 -14.88 -22.00
CA THR A 473 -5.74 -15.93 -22.88
C THR A 473 -7.02 -15.47 -23.59
N ALA A 474 -7.92 -14.79 -22.87
CA ALA A 474 -9.20 -14.31 -23.38
C ALA A 474 -9.05 -13.07 -24.28
N ASP A 475 -8.52 -11.97 -23.75
CA ASP A 475 -8.32 -10.70 -24.44
C ASP A 475 -6.92 -10.12 -24.17
N PRO A 476 -5.93 -10.39 -25.03
CA PRO A 476 -4.59 -9.79 -24.93
C PRO A 476 -4.55 -8.27 -25.14
N GLY A 477 -5.63 -7.67 -25.67
CA GLY A 477 -5.76 -6.25 -25.94
C GLY A 477 -6.18 -5.41 -24.73
N VAL A 478 -6.56 -6.05 -23.61
CA VAL A 478 -6.98 -5.35 -22.40
C VAL A 478 -5.86 -4.43 -21.88
N PRO A 479 -6.14 -3.14 -21.57
CA PRO A 479 -5.15 -2.26 -20.95
C PRO A 479 -4.68 -2.82 -19.61
N ALA A 480 -3.38 -2.83 -19.36
CA ALA A 480 -2.78 -3.44 -18.18
C ALA A 480 -3.34 -2.86 -16.85
N GLY A 481 -3.66 -1.56 -16.82
CA GLY A 481 -4.28 -0.92 -15.65
C GLY A 481 -5.74 -1.34 -15.40
N ARG A 482 -6.39 -1.96 -16.39
CA ARG A 482 -7.77 -2.47 -16.28
C ARG A 482 -7.84 -3.97 -16.00
N LEU A 483 -6.69 -4.65 -15.83
CA LEU A 483 -6.66 -6.06 -15.45
C LEU A 483 -7.42 -6.28 -14.15
N ALA A 484 -8.42 -7.16 -14.22
CA ALA A 484 -9.21 -7.56 -13.08
C ALA A 484 -8.32 -8.21 -12.02
N THR A 485 -8.41 -7.71 -10.79
CA THR A 485 -7.70 -8.19 -9.61
C THR A 485 -8.51 -9.20 -8.79
N ARG A 486 -9.75 -9.48 -9.22
CA ARG A 486 -10.79 -10.33 -8.61
C ARG A 486 -11.66 -10.90 -9.74
N SER A 487 -12.28 -12.06 -9.54
CA SER A 487 -13.23 -12.61 -10.51
C SER A 487 -14.46 -11.69 -10.70
N ALA A 488 -15.18 -11.85 -11.82
CA ALA A 488 -16.37 -11.02 -12.09
C ALA A 488 -17.48 -11.17 -11.03
N GLY A 489 -17.60 -12.35 -10.41
CA GLY A 489 -18.48 -12.61 -9.27
C GLY A 489 -18.04 -11.83 -8.04
N GLU A 490 -16.83 -12.08 -7.54
CA GLU A 490 -16.27 -11.36 -6.39
C GLU A 490 -16.31 -9.84 -6.55
N ARG A 491 -16.06 -9.30 -7.75
CA ARG A 491 -16.15 -7.86 -8.02
C ARG A 491 -17.57 -7.36 -7.83
N ARG A 492 -18.57 -8.04 -8.42
CA ARG A 492 -19.99 -7.69 -8.26
C ARG A 492 -20.41 -7.75 -6.80
N ASP A 493 -19.98 -8.79 -6.08
CA ASP A 493 -20.37 -9.00 -4.69
C ASP A 493 -19.72 -7.93 -3.78
N THR A 494 -18.46 -7.55 -4.05
CA THR A 494 -17.76 -6.44 -3.37
C THR A 494 -18.47 -5.10 -3.61
N LEU A 495 -18.89 -4.81 -4.85
CA LEU A 495 -19.62 -3.58 -5.18
C LEU A 495 -21.03 -3.55 -4.57
N ALA A 496 -21.72 -4.69 -4.51
CA ALA A 496 -23.03 -4.80 -3.88
C ALA A 496 -22.96 -4.66 -2.35
N LEU A 497 -21.91 -5.20 -1.73
CA LEU A 497 -21.66 -5.12 -0.28
C LEU A 497 -21.46 -3.68 0.22
N LEU A 498 -20.93 -2.81 -0.64
CA LEU A 498 -20.68 -1.39 -0.39
C LEU A 498 -21.76 -0.47 -1.00
N ALA A 499 -22.89 -1.02 -1.43
CA ALA A 499 -24.07 -0.27 -1.86
C ALA A 499 -25.09 -0.17 -0.73
N GLY A 500 -25.53 1.05 -0.42
CA GLY A 500 -26.61 1.29 0.54
C GLY A 500 -27.98 0.90 -0.02
N PRO A 501 -28.97 0.61 0.84
CA PRO A 501 -30.29 0.18 0.40
C PRO A 501 -30.95 1.21 -0.53
N VAL A 502 -31.41 0.76 -1.70
CA VAL A 502 -32.14 1.60 -2.65
C VAL A 502 -33.55 1.87 -2.12
N ARG A 503 -33.96 3.13 -2.11
CA ARG A 503 -35.26 3.64 -1.69
C ARG A 503 -35.78 4.66 -2.71
N PRO A 504 -37.10 4.84 -2.85
CA PRO A 504 -37.64 5.96 -3.62
C PRO A 504 -37.02 7.30 -3.17
N PRO A 505 -36.72 8.22 -4.10
CA PRO A 505 -36.20 9.54 -3.74
C PRO A 505 -37.23 10.30 -2.90
N ALA A 506 -36.75 11.16 -1.99
CA ALA A 506 -37.62 12.04 -1.23
C ALA A 506 -38.32 13.03 -2.19
N THR A 507 -39.62 13.23 -1.99
CA THR A 507 -40.45 14.16 -2.78
C THR A 507 -40.56 15.51 -2.09
N GLY A 508 -40.43 16.59 -2.87
CA GLY A 508 -40.49 17.97 -2.36
C GLY A 508 -39.21 18.41 -1.65
N THR A 509 -39.31 19.47 -0.87
CA THR A 509 -38.19 20.14 -0.21
C THR A 509 -38.32 20.19 1.30
N VAL A 510 -37.19 20.36 2.00
CA VAL A 510 -37.12 20.49 3.45
C VAL A 510 -38.03 21.60 4.02
N HIS A 511 -38.18 22.74 3.34
CA HIS A 511 -38.96 23.87 3.85
C HIS A 511 -40.47 23.65 3.71
N GLU A 512 -40.93 23.00 2.63
CA GLU A 512 -42.33 22.58 2.45
C GLU A 512 -42.72 21.53 3.50
N ALA A 513 -41.84 20.56 3.77
CA ALA A 513 -42.06 19.54 4.78
C ALA A 513 -42.15 20.12 6.20
N ILE A 514 -41.33 21.12 6.53
CA ILE A 514 -41.40 21.86 7.79
C ILE A 514 -42.68 22.70 7.88
N ALA A 515 -43.11 23.37 6.80
CA ALA A 515 -44.39 24.09 6.77
C ALA A 515 -45.58 23.13 6.98
N GLY A 516 -45.53 21.94 6.38
CA GLY A 516 -46.49 20.86 6.61
C GLY A 516 -46.48 20.30 8.04
N GLN A 517 -45.33 20.30 8.73
CA GLN A 517 -45.26 20.00 10.17
C GLN A 517 -45.84 21.14 11.01
N ALA A 518 -45.61 22.41 10.64
CA ALA A 518 -46.16 23.55 11.34
C ALA A 518 -47.70 23.59 11.28
N GLY A 519 -48.30 23.25 10.13
CA GLY A 519 -49.74 23.06 10.00
C GLY A 519 -50.31 21.91 10.85
N ARG A 520 -49.52 20.85 11.13
CA ARG A 520 -49.93 19.72 11.97
C ARG A 520 -49.84 19.99 13.47
N THR A 521 -48.82 20.75 13.92
CA THR A 521 -48.56 21.00 15.34
C THR A 521 -48.24 22.48 15.64
N PRO A 522 -49.14 23.43 15.30
CA PRO A 522 -48.83 24.87 15.31
C PRO A 522 -48.38 25.40 16.67
N GLY A 523 -48.99 24.92 17.75
CA GLY A 523 -48.67 25.34 19.13
C GLY A 523 -47.52 24.58 19.80
N ALA A 524 -46.89 23.61 19.13
CA ALA A 524 -45.72 22.93 19.69
C ALA A 524 -44.48 23.84 19.64
N THR A 525 -43.52 23.67 20.56
CA THR A 525 -42.26 24.44 20.55
C THR A 525 -41.32 23.95 19.46
N ALA A 526 -41.03 24.80 18.48
CA ALA A 526 -40.09 24.53 17.39
C ALA A 526 -38.65 24.88 17.78
N VAL A 527 -38.43 26.00 18.46
CA VAL A 527 -37.09 26.49 18.85
C VAL A 527 -37.11 27.00 20.29
N VAL A 528 -36.06 26.67 21.05
CA VAL A 528 -35.70 27.35 22.30
C VAL A 528 -34.35 28.04 22.11
N ALA A 529 -34.29 29.35 22.37
CA ALA A 529 -33.08 30.15 22.36
C ALA A 529 -33.17 31.17 23.50
N ASP A 530 -32.11 31.33 24.31
CA ASP A 530 -32.03 32.28 25.43
C ASP A 530 -33.24 32.21 26.39
N GLY A 531 -33.74 30.99 26.65
CA GLY A 531 -34.94 30.71 27.46
C GLY A 531 -36.28 31.03 26.77
N VAL A 532 -36.28 31.72 25.63
CA VAL A 532 -37.47 32.05 24.83
C VAL A 532 -37.89 30.84 24.00
N ARG A 533 -39.18 30.46 24.10
CA ARG A 533 -39.78 29.37 23.33
C ARG A 533 -40.55 29.95 22.14
N THR A 534 -40.13 29.61 20.92
CA THR A 534 -40.85 29.95 19.68
C THR A 534 -41.60 28.71 19.19
N SER A 535 -42.90 28.85 18.94
CA SER A 535 -43.77 27.80 18.40
C SER A 535 -43.55 27.56 16.91
N TYR A 536 -44.05 26.43 16.40
CA TYR A 536 -44.04 26.15 14.96
C TYR A 536 -44.78 27.22 14.15
N ALA A 537 -45.94 27.69 14.61
CA ALA A 537 -46.71 28.74 13.93
C ALA A 537 -45.96 30.08 13.87
N GLU A 538 -45.30 30.47 14.96
CA GLU A 538 -44.51 31.71 14.99
C GLU A 538 -43.25 31.62 14.12
N LEU A 539 -42.59 30.46 14.10
CA LEU A 539 -41.43 30.23 13.23
C LEU A 539 -41.84 30.26 11.74
N ASP A 540 -42.94 29.61 11.39
CA ASP A 540 -43.47 29.57 10.03
C ASP A 540 -43.84 30.98 9.53
N ALA A 541 -44.60 31.73 10.33
CA ALA A 541 -45.01 33.09 10.01
C ALA A 541 -43.82 34.06 9.84
N ARG A 542 -42.78 33.94 10.69
CA ARG A 542 -41.54 34.72 10.56
C ARG A 542 -40.77 34.36 9.29
N ALA A 543 -40.66 33.08 8.96
CA ALA A 543 -40.00 32.62 7.74
C ALA A 543 -40.77 33.04 6.48
N GLU A 544 -42.10 32.96 6.49
CA GLU A 544 -42.98 33.39 5.40
C GLU A 544 -42.89 34.89 5.11
N ALA A 545 -42.96 35.72 6.16
CA ALA A 545 -42.84 37.16 6.04
C ALA A 545 -41.48 37.56 5.45
N LEU A 546 -40.39 36.98 5.97
CA LEU A 546 -39.04 37.24 5.49
C LEU A 546 -38.83 36.71 4.05
N ALA A 547 -39.41 35.57 3.68
CA ALA A 547 -39.33 35.04 2.31
C ALA A 547 -39.92 36.01 1.29
N ARG A 548 -41.07 36.64 1.61
CA ARG A 548 -41.69 37.66 0.75
C ARG A 548 -40.84 38.93 0.65
N VAL A 549 -40.21 39.35 1.74
CA VAL A 549 -39.26 40.48 1.78
C VAL A 549 -38.01 40.20 0.94
N LEU A 550 -37.53 38.95 0.91
CA LEU A 550 -36.41 38.51 0.09
C LEU A 550 -36.78 38.39 -1.39
N ALA A 551 -37.94 37.81 -1.70
CA ALA A 551 -38.46 37.72 -3.07
C ALA A 551 -38.66 39.10 -3.70
N ALA A 552 -39.19 40.07 -2.93
CA ALA A 552 -39.29 41.47 -3.36
C ALA A 552 -37.93 42.16 -3.59
N ARG A 553 -36.85 41.62 -3.02
CA ARG A 553 -35.44 42.03 -3.27
C ARG A 553 -34.73 41.15 -4.30
N GLY A 554 -35.46 40.33 -5.06
CA GLY A 554 -34.94 39.53 -6.16
C GLY A 554 -34.31 38.19 -5.76
N ALA A 555 -34.53 37.71 -4.54
CA ALA A 555 -34.21 36.32 -4.19
C ALA A 555 -35.14 35.35 -4.94
N GLY A 556 -34.57 34.36 -5.59
CA GLY A 556 -35.28 33.36 -6.39
C GLY A 556 -34.39 32.20 -6.87
N PRO A 557 -34.93 31.24 -7.62
CA PRO A 557 -34.17 30.13 -8.21
C PRO A 557 -32.94 30.61 -8.98
N GLY A 558 -31.79 29.99 -8.70
CA GLY A 558 -30.51 30.35 -9.32
C GLY A 558 -29.81 31.58 -8.72
N THR A 559 -30.33 32.18 -7.65
CA THR A 559 -29.66 33.25 -6.88
C THR A 559 -29.11 32.73 -5.55
N VAL A 560 -28.18 33.48 -4.96
CA VAL A 560 -27.61 33.21 -3.63
C VAL A 560 -27.94 34.36 -2.68
N VAL A 561 -28.43 34.03 -1.47
CA VAL A 561 -28.64 34.97 -0.37
C VAL A 561 -27.71 34.62 0.78
N ALA A 562 -26.90 35.57 1.21
CA ALA A 562 -26.04 35.39 2.38
C ALA A 562 -26.85 35.49 3.68
N VAL A 563 -26.49 34.69 4.69
CA VAL A 563 -27.12 34.69 6.02
C VAL A 563 -26.03 34.86 7.07
N ALA A 564 -25.96 36.06 7.62
CA ALA A 564 -25.03 36.49 8.65
C ALA A 564 -25.81 36.85 9.93
N VAL A 565 -26.49 35.85 10.48
CA VAL A 565 -27.35 35.97 11.67
C VAL A 565 -26.79 35.05 12.76
N PRO A 566 -26.41 35.58 13.95
CA PRO A 566 -25.97 34.75 15.07
C PRO A 566 -27.02 33.70 15.44
N ARG A 567 -26.56 32.55 15.93
CA ARG A 567 -27.43 31.41 16.31
C ARG A 567 -28.58 31.87 17.20
N SER A 568 -29.81 31.71 16.71
CA SER A 568 -31.02 32.21 17.34
C SER A 568 -32.26 31.61 16.66
N ALA A 569 -33.46 31.82 17.21
CA ALA A 569 -34.70 31.52 16.48
C ALA A 569 -34.82 32.35 15.17
N ALA A 570 -34.19 33.52 15.12
CA ALA A 570 -34.14 34.38 13.94
C ALA A 570 -33.23 33.79 12.83
N SER A 571 -32.10 33.15 13.18
CA SER A 571 -31.25 32.47 12.19
C SER A 571 -31.95 31.28 11.55
N VAL A 572 -32.70 30.49 12.33
CA VAL A 572 -33.53 29.39 11.81
C VAL A 572 -34.61 29.91 10.85
N ALA A 573 -35.31 30.99 11.22
CA ALA A 573 -36.29 31.64 10.35
C ALA A 573 -35.65 32.17 9.05
N ALA A 574 -34.44 32.72 9.10
CA ALA A 574 -33.71 33.21 7.93
C ALA A 574 -33.34 32.10 6.94
N LEU A 575 -32.84 30.96 7.44
CA LEU A 575 -32.54 29.79 6.59
C LEU A 575 -33.80 29.27 5.88
N LEU A 576 -34.91 29.14 6.62
CA LEU A 576 -36.20 28.72 6.04
C LEU A 576 -36.74 29.74 5.03
N ALA A 577 -36.60 31.04 5.32
CA ALA A 577 -37.06 32.11 4.43
C ALA A 577 -36.33 32.13 3.09
N VAL A 578 -35.00 31.96 3.09
CA VAL A 578 -34.22 31.87 1.85
C VAL A 578 -34.67 30.66 1.03
N LEU A 579 -34.77 29.48 1.65
CA LEU A 579 -35.20 28.24 0.99
C LEU A 579 -36.60 28.37 0.36
N ARG A 580 -37.55 29.07 1.00
CA ARG A 580 -38.90 29.37 0.47
C ARG A 580 -38.91 30.23 -0.80
N THR A 581 -37.84 31.00 -1.06
CA THR A 581 -37.72 31.73 -2.33
C THR A 581 -37.18 30.87 -3.46
N GLY A 582 -36.65 29.68 -3.17
CA GLY A 582 -35.87 28.87 -4.11
C GLY A 582 -34.44 29.37 -4.35
N ALA A 583 -34.00 30.42 -3.65
CA ALA A 583 -32.60 30.82 -3.62
C ALA A 583 -31.77 29.88 -2.73
N ALA A 584 -30.48 29.75 -3.05
CA ALA A 584 -29.54 29.05 -2.19
C ALA A 584 -29.09 29.96 -1.05
N PHE A 585 -29.02 29.45 0.18
CA PHE A 585 -28.41 30.21 1.29
C PHE A 585 -26.89 30.02 1.34
N LEU A 586 -26.18 31.09 1.68
CA LEU A 586 -24.76 31.08 2.02
C LEU A 586 -24.60 31.51 3.49
N PRO A 587 -24.29 30.58 4.42
CA PRO A 587 -24.04 30.95 5.80
C PRO A 587 -22.70 31.71 5.92
N LEU A 588 -22.72 32.83 6.61
CA LEU A 588 -21.54 33.63 6.95
C LEU A 588 -21.33 33.64 8.47
N ASP A 589 -20.09 33.43 8.89
CA ASP A 589 -19.62 33.65 10.26
C ASP A 589 -19.07 35.08 10.34
N ASP A 590 -19.62 35.90 11.24
CA ASP A 590 -19.23 37.30 11.45
C ASP A 590 -17.96 37.45 12.31
N GLY A 591 -17.42 36.33 12.82
CA GLY A 591 -16.06 36.21 13.35
C GLY A 591 -15.02 35.80 12.31
N HIS A 592 -15.38 35.55 11.04
CA HIS A 592 -14.39 35.37 9.98
C HIS A 592 -13.69 36.68 9.60
N PRO A 593 -12.40 36.64 9.18
CA PRO A 593 -11.73 37.80 8.64
C PRO A 593 -12.52 38.49 7.52
N ALA A 594 -12.65 39.82 7.60
CA ALA A 594 -13.31 40.68 6.61
C ALA A 594 -12.94 40.33 5.15
N ASP A 595 -11.67 40.01 4.94
CA ASP A 595 -11.08 39.65 3.66
C ASP A 595 -11.63 38.31 3.11
N ARG A 596 -11.88 37.34 4.00
CA ARG A 596 -12.50 36.05 3.68
C ARG A 596 -13.99 36.22 3.35
N VAL A 597 -14.71 37.03 4.13
CA VAL A 597 -16.15 37.29 3.92
C VAL A 597 -16.39 38.02 2.59
N ARG A 598 -15.61 39.07 2.28
CA ARG A 598 -15.65 39.75 0.96
C ARG A 598 -15.44 38.78 -0.20
N ARG A 599 -14.48 37.84 -0.09
CA ARG A 599 -14.24 36.81 -1.10
C ARG A 599 -15.42 35.85 -1.26
N MET A 600 -16.02 35.36 -0.16
CA MET A 600 -17.18 34.46 -0.22
C MET A 600 -18.41 35.13 -0.85
N LEU A 601 -18.67 36.41 -0.55
CA LEU A 601 -19.74 37.18 -1.17
C LEU A 601 -19.52 37.37 -2.68
N ALA A 602 -18.29 37.73 -3.09
CA ALA A 602 -17.94 37.92 -4.50
C ALA A 602 -17.99 36.61 -5.31
N ASP A 603 -17.42 35.53 -4.78
CA ASP A 603 -17.35 34.22 -5.45
C ASP A 603 -18.74 33.57 -5.62
N SER A 604 -19.63 33.73 -4.62
CA SER A 604 -21.02 33.22 -4.69
C SER A 604 -21.99 34.11 -5.48
N GLY A 605 -21.58 35.32 -5.86
CA GLY A 605 -22.46 36.31 -6.50
C GLY A 605 -23.62 36.79 -5.62
N ALA A 606 -23.53 36.65 -4.29
CA ALA A 606 -24.59 37.02 -3.36
C ALA A 606 -24.78 38.55 -3.32
N ARG A 607 -25.98 39.03 -3.67
CA ARG A 607 -26.33 40.48 -3.68
C ARG A 607 -27.19 40.93 -2.49
N THR A 608 -27.61 39.99 -1.65
CA THR A 608 -28.44 40.26 -0.47
C THR A 608 -27.84 39.51 0.72
N VAL A 609 -27.75 40.18 1.88
CA VAL A 609 -27.33 39.57 3.15
C VAL A 609 -28.40 39.77 4.22
N VAL A 610 -28.93 38.69 4.77
CA VAL A 610 -29.80 38.72 5.95
C VAL A 610 -28.93 38.79 7.19
N THR A 611 -29.16 39.77 8.06
CA THR A 611 -28.30 40.01 9.23
C THR A 611 -29.03 40.78 10.34
N THR A 612 -28.38 40.99 11.49
CA THR A 612 -28.84 41.88 12.57
C THR A 612 -28.01 43.16 12.59
N GLU A 613 -28.42 44.19 13.32
CA GLU A 613 -27.62 45.44 13.42
C GLU A 613 -26.23 45.17 14.01
N ASP A 614 -26.14 44.35 15.08
CA ASP A 614 -24.87 43.97 15.70
C ASP A 614 -23.94 43.19 14.75
N ALA A 615 -24.50 42.27 13.97
CA ALA A 615 -23.71 41.47 13.03
C ALA A 615 -23.30 42.30 11.80
N LEU A 616 -24.17 43.19 11.31
CA LEU A 616 -23.83 44.13 10.24
C LEU A 616 -22.64 45.03 10.61
N ALA A 617 -22.54 45.45 11.87
CA ALA A 617 -21.41 46.23 12.36
C ALA A 617 -20.06 45.48 12.35
N ARG A 618 -20.08 44.14 12.30
CA ARG A 618 -18.88 43.28 12.19
C ARG A 618 -18.59 42.83 10.75
N LEU A 619 -19.61 42.82 9.89
CA LEU A 619 -19.44 42.47 8.48
C LEU A 619 -18.64 43.54 7.72
N PRO A 620 -17.76 43.15 6.79
CA PRO A 620 -17.12 44.10 5.91
C PRO A 620 -18.13 44.72 4.93
N HIS A 621 -17.92 45.99 4.57
CA HIS A 621 -18.61 46.55 3.42
C HIS A 621 -18.23 45.79 2.13
N ALA A 622 -19.22 45.53 1.28
CA ALA A 622 -19.05 44.84 0.01
C ALA A 622 -19.96 45.51 -1.03
N ASP A 623 -19.37 46.00 -2.12
CA ASP A 623 -20.08 46.77 -3.14
C ASP A 623 -21.20 45.95 -3.77
N GLY A 624 -22.40 46.54 -3.85
CA GLY A 624 -23.59 45.89 -4.43
C GLY A 624 -24.27 44.83 -3.55
N VAL A 625 -23.82 44.63 -2.30
CA VAL A 625 -24.49 43.73 -1.33
C VAL A 625 -25.45 44.54 -0.44
N ILE A 626 -26.74 44.21 -0.49
CA ILE A 626 -27.79 44.92 0.24
C ILE A 626 -28.11 44.17 1.56
N PRO A 627 -27.99 44.80 2.74
CA PRO A 627 -28.39 44.20 3.99
C PRO A 627 -29.92 44.19 4.17
N VAL A 628 -30.43 43.10 4.74
CA VAL A 628 -31.81 42.95 5.21
C VAL A 628 -31.74 42.72 6.72
N LEU A 629 -32.09 43.76 7.47
CA LEU A 629 -32.01 43.77 8.93
C LEU A 629 -33.21 43.05 9.55
N LEU A 630 -32.94 42.07 10.41
CA LEU A 630 -33.94 41.43 11.25
C LEU A 630 -34.21 42.31 12.48
N GLY A 631 -35.48 42.63 12.75
CA GLY A 631 -35.91 43.33 13.97
C GLY A 631 -36.24 44.82 13.80
N ARG A 632 -36.06 45.42 12.61
CA ARG A 632 -36.68 46.71 12.27
C ARG A 632 -38.07 46.49 11.66
N ASP A 633 -38.99 47.43 11.85
CA ASP A 633 -40.36 47.42 11.31
C ASP A 633 -40.45 47.56 9.77
N ASP A 634 -39.32 47.36 9.08
CA ASP A 634 -39.14 47.48 7.63
C ASP A 634 -39.63 46.22 6.87
N ILE A 635 -40.32 45.29 7.55
CA ILE A 635 -41.16 44.26 6.90
C ILE A 635 -42.38 45.00 6.35
N PRO A 636 -42.53 45.16 5.02
CA PRO A 636 -43.62 45.96 4.49
C PRO A 636 -44.98 45.38 4.89
N GLN A 637 -45.86 46.25 5.38
CA GLN A 637 -47.31 45.95 5.45
C GLN A 637 -47.76 45.34 4.11
N PRO A 638 -48.65 44.33 4.11
CA PRO A 638 -48.94 43.54 2.93
C PRO A 638 -49.66 44.36 1.84
N GLY A 639 -48.87 44.94 0.94
CA GLY A 639 -49.28 45.12 -0.45
C GLY A 639 -49.43 43.76 -1.15
N PRO A 640 -49.80 43.72 -2.44
CA PRO A 640 -49.82 42.49 -3.22
C PRO A 640 -48.39 41.96 -3.41
N ALA A 641 -47.89 41.24 -2.40
CA ALA A 641 -46.58 40.60 -2.43
C ALA A 641 -46.55 39.55 -3.55
N PRO A 642 -45.44 39.42 -4.30
CA PRO A 642 -45.31 38.36 -5.30
C PRO A 642 -45.51 37.00 -4.63
N ALA A 643 -46.23 36.11 -5.31
CA ALA A 643 -46.35 34.72 -4.86
C ALA A 643 -44.96 34.07 -4.85
N LEU A 644 -44.65 33.31 -3.80
CA LEU A 644 -43.44 32.52 -3.74
C LEU A 644 -43.49 31.43 -4.83
N PRO A 645 -42.39 31.17 -5.55
CA PRO A 645 -42.37 30.18 -6.62
C PRO A 645 -42.43 28.76 -6.05
N ALA A 646 -42.94 27.81 -6.84
CA ALA A 646 -42.69 26.39 -6.57
C ALA A 646 -41.19 26.10 -6.75
N VAL A 647 -40.57 25.43 -5.79
CA VAL A 647 -39.13 25.17 -5.79
C VAL A 647 -38.83 23.80 -6.38
N ASP A 648 -38.08 23.76 -7.48
CA ASP A 648 -37.60 22.51 -8.08
C ASP A 648 -36.53 21.87 -7.17
N PRO A 649 -36.72 20.62 -6.69
CA PRO A 649 -35.75 19.92 -5.85
C PRO A 649 -34.34 19.79 -6.45
N ASP A 650 -34.15 19.88 -7.77
CA ASP A 650 -32.82 19.80 -8.40
C ASP A 650 -32.06 21.14 -8.42
N THR A 651 -32.69 22.23 -7.96
CA THR A 651 -32.02 23.53 -7.73
C THR A 651 -31.19 23.55 -6.44
N ALA A 652 -30.26 24.50 -6.36
CA ALA A 652 -29.35 24.63 -5.23
C ALA A 652 -30.08 25.15 -3.96
N ALA A 653 -29.97 24.41 -2.86
CA ALA A 653 -30.47 24.80 -1.54
C ALA A 653 -29.46 25.62 -0.74
N TYR A 654 -28.16 25.31 -0.86
CA TYR A 654 -27.11 26.03 -0.14
C TYR A 654 -25.73 25.95 -0.82
N LEU A 655 -24.88 26.90 -0.46
CA LEU A 655 -23.45 26.91 -0.73
C LEU A 655 -22.69 26.89 0.59
N MET A 656 -21.81 25.93 0.81
CA MET A 656 -20.91 25.90 1.98
C MET A 656 -19.44 25.93 1.57
N TYR A 657 -18.68 26.88 2.12
CA TYR A 657 -17.29 27.08 1.76
C TYR A 657 -16.36 26.21 2.60
N THR A 658 -15.60 25.37 1.93
CA THR A 658 -14.52 24.57 2.53
C THR A 658 -13.16 25.21 2.25
N SER A 659 -12.14 24.88 3.06
CA SER A 659 -10.74 25.22 2.79
C SER A 659 -10.26 24.55 1.49
N GLY A 660 -9.28 25.17 0.84
CA GLY A 660 -8.79 24.73 -0.47
C GLY A 660 -7.28 24.62 -0.52
N SER A 661 -6.76 23.54 -1.12
CA SER A 661 -5.32 23.28 -1.28
C SER A 661 -4.55 24.39 -2.02
N THR A 662 -5.24 25.23 -2.80
CA THR A 662 -4.70 26.41 -3.48
C THR A 662 -4.70 27.70 -2.62
N GLY A 663 -5.07 27.61 -1.35
CA GLY A 663 -5.17 28.74 -0.43
C GLY A 663 -6.40 29.64 -0.64
N ARG A 664 -7.41 29.13 -1.36
CA ARG A 664 -8.68 29.81 -1.65
C ARG A 664 -9.86 28.93 -1.22
N PRO A 665 -10.82 29.48 -0.44
CA PRO A 665 -12.05 28.76 -0.10
C PRO A 665 -12.86 28.39 -1.34
N LYS A 666 -13.51 27.23 -1.33
CA LYS A 666 -14.33 26.70 -2.43
C LYS A 666 -15.76 26.42 -1.97
N GLY A 667 -16.76 27.02 -2.62
CA GLY A 667 -18.16 26.81 -2.30
C GLY A 667 -18.68 25.49 -2.85
N VAL A 668 -19.12 24.56 -2.00
CA VAL A 668 -19.79 23.32 -2.39
C VAL A 668 -21.28 23.62 -2.60
N THR A 669 -21.81 23.35 -3.79
CA THR A 669 -23.22 23.61 -4.14
C THR A 669 -24.07 22.34 -3.99
N VAL A 670 -25.07 22.37 -3.11
CA VAL A 670 -25.91 21.21 -2.77
C VAL A 670 -27.38 21.47 -3.15
N THR A 671 -28.06 20.46 -3.70
CA THR A 671 -29.47 20.57 -4.11
C THR A 671 -30.47 20.39 -2.98
N HIS A 672 -31.68 20.91 -3.16
CA HIS A 672 -32.81 20.62 -2.28
C HIS A 672 -33.09 19.11 -2.17
N ARG A 673 -32.96 18.34 -3.27
CA ARG A 673 -33.17 16.90 -3.32
C ARG A 673 -32.15 16.15 -2.45
N ALA A 674 -30.87 16.45 -2.58
CA ALA A 674 -29.82 15.80 -1.80
C ALA A 674 -29.93 16.12 -0.31
N LEU A 675 -30.20 17.39 0.04
CA LEU A 675 -30.46 17.82 1.42
C LEU A 675 -31.68 17.12 2.02
N THR A 676 -32.82 17.11 1.31
CA THR A 676 -34.06 16.49 1.79
C THR A 676 -33.89 14.98 1.96
N ALA A 677 -33.27 14.30 0.98
CA ALA A 677 -33.00 12.87 1.05
C ALA A 677 -32.15 12.49 2.27
N GLN A 678 -31.10 13.27 2.57
CA GLN A 678 -30.25 13.03 3.74
C GLN A 678 -30.99 13.29 5.06
N LEU A 679 -31.70 14.41 5.19
CA LEU A 679 -32.41 14.74 6.44
C LEU A 679 -33.56 13.75 6.73
N THR A 680 -34.30 13.32 5.70
CA THR A 680 -35.34 12.29 5.83
C THR A 680 -34.73 10.92 6.16
N TRP A 681 -33.55 10.59 5.61
CA TRP A 681 -32.82 9.39 6.02
C TRP A 681 -32.43 9.44 7.50
N THR A 682 -31.81 10.52 7.99
CA THR A 682 -31.44 10.67 9.41
C THR A 682 -32.68 10.57 10.31
N ALA A 683 -33.77 11.26 9.94
CA ALA A 683 -35.02 11.25 10.68
C ALA A 683 -35.57 9.82 10.85
N GLY A 684 -35.67 9.07 9.74
CA GLY A 684 -36.23 7.73 9.74
C GLY A 684 -35.31 6.65 10.32
N HIS A 685 -34.00 6.72 10.04
CA HIS A 685 -33.03 5.70 10.46
C HIS A 685 -32.79 5.71 11.97
N PHE A 686 -32.73 6.88 12.59
CA PHE A 686 -32.53 7.02 14.03
C PHE A 686 -33.84 7.20 14.83
N GLY A 687 -34.99 7.27 14.16
CA GLY A 687 -36.30 7.38 14.82
C GLY A 687 -36.51 8.73 15.51
N PHE A 688 -36.35 9.84 14.80
CA PHE A 688 -36.71 11.17 15.29
C PHE A 688 -38.24 11.36 15.27
N GLY A 689 -38.77 12.00 16.31
CA GLY A 689 -40.22 12.23 16.42
C GLY A 689 -40.60 13.41 17.33
N PRO A 690 -41.91 13.58 17.59
CA PRO A 690 -42.40 14.57 18.54
C PRO A 690 -41.80 14.37 19.93
N GLY A 691 -41.38 15.47 20.55
CA GLY A 691 -40.72 15.44 21.87
C GLY A 691 -39.24 15.06 21.86
N ASP A 692 -38.61 14.81 20.70
CA ASP A 692 -37.15 14.88 20.60
C ASP A 692 -36.68 16.34 20.62
N ARG A 693 -35.52 16.57 21.23
CA ARG A 693 -34.94 17.89 21.49
C ARG A 693 -33.47 17.85 21.11
N THR A 694 -33.08 18.59 20.08
CA THR A 694 -31.73 18.51 19.50
C THR A 694 -30.95 19.76 19.84
N LEU A 695 -29.74 19.60 20.39
CA LEU A 695 -28.81 20.70 20.59
C LEU A 695 -28.32 21.23 19.24
N HIS A 696 -28.40 22.54 19.03
CA HIS A 696 -27.78 23.23 17.91
C HIS A 696 -26.55 24.01 18.41
N GLN A 697 -25.36 23.45 18.17
CA GLN A 697 -24.08 24.02 18.61
C GLN A 697 -23.04 24.18 17.50
N TYR A 698 -23.19 23.55 16.34
CA TYR A 698 -22.27 23.79 15.22
C TYR A 698 -22.38 25.24 14.71
N ALA A 699 -21.31 25.72 14.07
CA ALA A 699 -21.34 26.98 13.34
C ALA A 699 -22.15 26.80 12.05
N ALA A 700 -22.91 27.81 11.64
CA ALA A 700 -23.80 27.73 10.46
C ALA A 700 -23.06 27.41 9.15
N GLY A 701 -21.75 27.67 9.07
CA GLY A 701 -20.89 27.31 7.94
C GLY A 701 -20.51 25.83 7.82
N PHE A 702 -20.93 24.98 8.76
CA PHE A 702 -20.68 23.53 8.77
C PHE A 702 -21.98 22.76 8.48
N ASP A 703 -21.92 21.77 7.59
CA ASP A 703 -23.09 21.03 7.13
C ASP A 703 -23.84 20.22 8.22
N PRO A 704 -23.20 19.66 9.27
CA PRO A 704 -23.89 19.12 10.44
C PRO A 704 -24.86 20.08 11.14
N ALA A 705 -24.66 21.40 11.05
CA ALA A 705 -25.62 22.36 11.63
C ALA A 705 -27.01 22.27 10.99
N LEU A 706 -27.09 21.85 9.72
CA LEU A 706 -28.37 21.63 9.03
C LEU A 706 -29.09 20.38 9.56
N GLN A 707 -28.34 19.39 10.06
CA GLN A 707 -28.90 18.23 10.74
C GLN A 707 -29.46 18.60 12.12
N GLU A 708 -28.71 19.37 12.91
CA GLU A 708 -29.16 19.88 14.22
C GLU A 708 -30.46 20.70 14.12
N VAL A 709 -30.59 21.51 13.06
CA VAL A 709 -31.75 22.40 12.86
C VAL A 709 -32.91 21.70 12.17
N PHE A 710 -32.72 21.08 11.00
CA PHE A 710 -33.86 20.66 10.18
C PHE A 710 -34.43 19.29 10.54
N VAL A 711 -33.64 18.33 11.03
CA VAL A 711 -34.17 17.01 11.42
C VAL A 711 -35.27 17.10 12.49
N PRO A 712 -35.09 17.77 13.65
CA PRO A 712 -36.17 17.91 14.62
C PRO A 712 -37.37 18.69 14.06
N LEU A 713 -37.15 19.70 13.21
CA LEU A 713 -38.23 20.51 12.62
C LEU A 713 -39.08 19.71 11.61
N LEU A 714 -38.50 18.74 10.92
CA LEU A 714 -39.23 17.83 10.03
C LEU A 714 -40.15 16.87 10.79
N THR A 715 -39.81 16.52 12.03
CA THR A 715 -40.48 15.46 12.81
C THR A 715 -41.35 15.97 13.97
N GLY A 716 -41.49 17.28 14.15
CA GLY A 716 -42.28 17.85 15.26
C GLY A 716 -41.52 17.91 16.60
N GLY A 717 -40.19 17.77 16.57
CA GLY A 717 -39.31 17.98 17.72
C GLY A 717 -38.98 19.46 17.96
N THR A 718 -37.96 19.72 18.78
CA THR A 718 -37.50 21.07 19.13
C THR A 718 -36.00 21.24 18.88
N VAL A 719 -35.60 22.39 18.34
CA VAL A 719 -34.20 22.85 18.28
C VAL A 719 -33.87 23.61 19.57
N VAL A 720 -32.84 23.21 20.30
CA VAL A 720 -32.32 23.89 21.49
C VAL A 720 -31.02 24.59 21.10
N VAL A 721 -31.06 25.92 20.98
CA VAL A 721 -29.93 26.71 20.46
C VAL A 721 -28.94 27.01 21.58
N ALA A 722 -27.67 26.63 21.39
CA ALA A 722 -26.58 27.07 22.25
C ALA A 722 -26.19 28.53 21.91
N GLU A 723 -25.99 29.35 22.93
CA GLU A 723 -25.64 30.78 22.76
C GLU A 723 -24.37 30.97 21.92
N PRO A 724 -24.19 32.11 21.24
CA PRO A 724 -22.97 32.41 20.49
C PRO A 724 -21.72 32.35 21.38
N GLY A 725 -20.85 31.37 21.13
CA GLY A 725 -19.62 31.14 21.91
C GLY A 725 -19.72 30.01 22.94
N GLY A 726 -20.93 29.71 23.44
CA GLY A 726 -21.16 28.67 24.47
C GLY A 726 -20.75 27.26 24.04
N GLN A 727 -20.59 26.99 22.74
CA GLN A 727 -20.04 25.72 22.24
C GLN A 727 -18.56 25.48 22.64
N ARG A 728 -17.88 26.50 23.17
CA ARG A 728 -16.50 26.42 23.69
C ARG A 728 -16.44 26.14 25.20
N ASP A 729 -17.58 26.14 25.88
CA ASP A 729 -17.71 25.90 27.32
C ASP A 729 -18.48 24.57 27.56
N PRO A 730 -17.77 23.48 27.90
CA PRO A 730 -18.40 22.19 28.18
C PRO A 730 -19.34 22.22 29.39
N ALA A 731 -19.07 23.05 30.41
CA ALA A 731 -19.91 23.15 31.61
C ALA A 731 -21.24 23.84 31.28
N TYR A 732 -21.20 24.90 30.47
CA TYR A 732 -22.39 25.52 29.89
C TYR A 732 -23.22 24.50 29.08
N LEU A 733 -22.59 23.76 28.16
CA LEU A 733 -23.28 22.77 27.33
C LEU A 733 -23.93 21.67 28.18
N ALA A 734 -23.22 21.14 29.18
CA ALA A 734 -23.77 20.15 30.11
C ALA A 734 -24.94 20.71 30.93
N GLY A 735 -24.86 21.97 31.36
CA GLY A 735 -25.95 22.70 32.00
C GLY A 735 -27.18 22.84 31.10
N LEU A 736 -26.99 23.26 29.84
CA LEU A 736 -28.04 23.46 28.85
C LEU A 736 -28.72 22.15 28.46
N ILE A 737 -27.94 21.08 28.18
CA ILE A 737 -28.45 19.73 27.86
C ILE A 737 -29.41 19.26 28.94
N ARG A 738 -29.05 19.46 30.22
CA ARG A 738 -29.89 19.08 31.35
C ARG A 738 -31.10 20.00 31.52
N ALA A 739 -30.90 21.32 31.51
CA ALA A 739 -31.96 22.30 31.77
C ALA A 739 -33.08 22.21 30.73
N GLU A 740 -32.72 22.08 29.45
CA GLU A 740 -33.67 21.97 28.35
C GLU A 740 -33.96 20.51 27.93
N GLN A 741 -33.56 19.51 28.73
CA GLN A 741 -33.87 18.08 28.50
C GLN A 741 -33.59 17.61 27.06
N VAL A 742 -32.38 17.90 26.57
CA VAL A 742 -31.94 17.56 25.21
C VAL A 742 -31.90 16.03 25.05
N THR A 743 -32.50 15.52 23.97
CA THR A 743 -32.51 14.09 23.63
C THR A 743 -31.45 13.69 22.60
N THR A 744 -30.91 14.65 21.86
CA THR A 744 -29.94 14.43 20.77
C THR A 744 -28.80 15.44 20.81
N VAL A 745 -27.56 14.94 20.73
CA VAL A 745 -26.35 15.75 20.52
C VAL A 745 -25.54 15.22 19.34
N ASP A 746 -24.94 16.11 18.55
CA ASP A 746 -24.00 15.81 17.47
C ASP A 746 -22.74 16.64 17.72
N LEU A 747 -21.63 15.98 18.07
CA LEU A 747 -20.40 16.63 18.53
C LEU A 747 -19.17 15.95 17.91
N VAL A 748 -18.05 16.66 17.89
CA VAL A 748 -16.75 16.09 17.52
C VAL A 748 -16.15 15.29 18.69
N PRO A 749 -15.34 14.23 18.45
CA PRO A 749 -14.66 13.46 19.49
C PRO A 749 -13.94 14.30 20.55
N SER A 750 -13.25 15.37 20.13
CA SER A 750 -12.57 16.29 21.04
C SER A 750 -13.53 17.00 22.03
N LEU A 751 -14.77 17.31 21.62
CA LEU A 751 -15.78 17.92 22.49
C LEU A 751 -16.48 16.87 23.39
N TYR A 752 -16.67 15.64 22.91
CA TYR A 752 -17.11 14.52 23.76
C TYR A 752 -16.13 14.27 24.91
N ALA A 753 -14.83 14.31 24.66
CA ALA A 753 -13.83 14.13 25.70
C ALA A 753 -13.89 15.22 26.77
N ALA A 754 -14.12 16.48 26.37
CA ALA A 754 -14.26 17.60 27.29
C ALA A 754 -15.58 17.52 28.09
N LEU A 755 -16.70 17.27 27.43
CA LEU A 755 -18.02 17.13 28.07
C LEU A 755 -18.06 15.94 29.06
N LEU A 756 -17.31 14.87 28.78
CA LEU A 756 -17.12 13.74 29.69
C LEU A 756 -16.22 14.04 30.90
N ALA A 757 -15.58 15.21 30.99
CA ALA A 757 -14.87 15.67 32.19
C ALA A 757 -15.76 16.50 33.14
N GLU A 758 -16.92 17.00 32.66
CA GLU A 758 -17.79 17.89 33.45
C GLU A 758 -18.73 17.14 34.40
N ASP A 759 -18.82 17.65 35.63
CA ASP A 759 -19.80 17.26 36.67
C ASP A 759 -20.65 18.48 37.04
N VAL A 760 -21.96 18.44 36.76
CA VAL A 760 -22.86 19.59 36.93
C VAL A 760 -23.65 19.49 38.25
N PRO A 761 -23.67 20.53 39.11
CA PRO A 761 -24.46 20.54 40.35
C PRO A 761 -25.94 20.25 40.07
N GLY A 762 -26.51 19.23 40.70
CA GLY A 762 -27.89 18.77 40.46
C GLY A 762 -28.03 17.44 39.70
N GLY A 763 -26.92 16.74 39.41
CA GLY A 763 -26.94 15.36 38.90
C GLY A 763 -26.63 15.23 37.41
N PRO A 764 -26.55 13.97 36.91
CA PRO A 764 -26.04 13.64 35.57
C PRO A 764 -26.84 14.33 34.45
N TRP A 765 -26.10 15.06 33.61
CA TRP A 765 -26.67 15.88 32.54
C TRP A 765 -27.21 15.06 31.36
N TRP A 766 -26.69 13.85 31.13
CA TRP A 766 -27.03 12.97 30.01
C TRP A 766 -28.35 12.20 30.17
N THR A 767 -29.08 12.34 31.27
CA THR A 767 -30.26 11.50 31.60
C THR A 767 -31.44 11.62 30.63
N SER A 768 -31.52 12.72 29.87
CA SER A 768 -32.53 12.93 28.83
C SER A 768 -32.07 12.49 27.43
N LEU A 769 -30.77 12.22 27.24
CA LEU A 769 -30.20 11.83 25.95
C LEU A 769 -30.67 10.43 25.54
N ARG A 770 -31.13 10.33 24.29
CA ARG A 770 -31.55 9.09 23.63
C ARG A 770 -30.54 8.61 22.59
N ARG A 771 -29.78 9.55 22.01
CA ARG A 771 -28.82 9.30 20.92
C ARG A 771 -27.73 10.36 20.89
N ALA A 772 -26.55 9.97 20.44
CA ALA A 772 -25.37 10.82 20.29
C ALA A 772 -24.70 10.53 18.94
N PHE A 773 -24.23 11.57 18.24
CA PHE A 773 -23.53 11.44 16.95
C PHE A 773 -22.12 11.99 17.05
N SER A 774 -21.15 11.21 16.60
CA SER A 774 -19.74 11.60 16.49
C SER A 774 -19.35 11.69 15.03
N GLY A 775 -19.16 12.91 14.54
CA GLY A 775 -18.69 13.20 13.19
C GLY A 775 -17.44 14.07 13.16
N GLY A 776 -17.01 14.45 11.97
CA GLY A 776 -15.96 15.46 11.77
C GLY A 776 -14.53 14.97 12.02
N GLU A 777 -14.26 14.10 13.00
CA GLU A 777 -12.93 13.53 13.31
C GLU A 777 -12.99 11.99 13.41
N ALA A 778 -11.84 11.32 13.48
CA ALA A 778 -11.82 9.88 13.73
C ALA A 778 -12.12 9.59 15.21
N LEU A 779 -13.21 8.88 15.51
CA LEU A 779 -13.62 8.55 16.87
C LEU A 779 -12.69 7.49 17.51
N PRO A 780 -11.97 7.78 18.61
CA PRO A 780 -11.15 6.79 19.29
C PRO A 780 -12.01 5.75 20.03
N ALA A 781 -11.71 4.46 19.89
CA ALA A 781 -12.44 3.41 20.60
C ALA A 781 -12.44 3.58 22.14
N PRO A 782 -11.34 4.01 22.80
CA PRO A 782 -11.36 4.31 24.24
C PRO A 782 -12.27 5.47 24.65
N LEU A 783 -12.54 6.42 23.74
CA LEU A 783 -13.49 7.50 24.01
C LEU A 783 -14.93 7.01 23.94
N ALA A 784 -15.26 6.23 22.90
CA ALA A 784 -16.58 5.61 22.75
C ALA A 784 -16.92 4.69 23.93
N ARG A 785 -15.94 3.91 24.43
CA ARG A 785 -16.13 3.07 25.62
C ARG A 785 -16.42 3.91 26.87
N ARG A 786 -15.62 4.94 27.17
CA ARG A 786 -15.87 5.85 28.31
C ARG A 786 -17.22 6.57 28.21
N TRP A 787 -17.65 6.93 27.00
CA TRP A 787 -19.00 7.46 26.76
C TRP A 787 -20.07 6.45 27.17
N HIS A 788 -19.96 5.20 26.70
CA HIS A 788 -20.91 4.13 27.03
C HIS A 788 -20.92 3.82 28.54
N GLU A 789 -19.76 3.67 29.17
CA GLU A 789 -19.60 3.39 30.60
C GLU A 789 -20.18 4.51 31.49
N ARG A 790 -19.97 5.79 31.14
CA ARG A 790 -20.47 6.92 31.94
C ARG A 790 -21.96 7.21 31.68
N THR A 791 -22.44 7.03 30.45
CA THR A 791 -23.76 7.55 30.04
C THR A 791 -24.81 6.47 29.72
N GLY A 792 -24.41 5.30 29.23
CA GLY A 792 -25.30 4.30 28.63
C GLY A 792 -25.97 4.72 27.31
N VAL A 793 -25.73 5.95 26.82
CA VAL A 793 -26.41 6.51 25.65
C VAL A 793 -25.80 5.95 24.36
N PRO A 794 -26.61 5.47 23.39
CA PRO A 794 -26.11 5.05 22.08
C PRO A 794 -25.35 6.17 21.36
N LEU A 795 -24.07 5.91 21.06
CA LEU A 795 -23.20 6.77 20.25
C LEU A 795 -23.07 6.17 18.85
N PHE A 796 -23.26 6.99 17.82
CA PHE A 796 -23.11 6.60 16.42
C PHE A 796 -21.93 7.36 15.82
N ASN A 797 -20.98 6.63 15.25
CA ASN A 797 -19.89 7.19 14.46
C ASN A 797 -20.40 7.44 13.03
N VAL A 798 -20.30 8.68 12.56
CA VAL A 798 -20.85 9.11 11.28
C VAL A 798 -19.77 9.78 10.44
N TYR A 799 -19.81 9.55 9.13
CA TYR A 799 -18.82 10.11 8.21
C TYR A 799 -19.49 10.59 6.93
N GLY A 800 -19.11 11.79 6.50
CA GLY A 800 -19.27 12.28 5.14
C GLY A 800 -18.41 13.52 4.91
N PRO A 801 -18.00 13.76 3.65
CA PRO A 801 -17.51 15.06 3.21
C PRO A 801 -18.68 15.98 2.83
N THR A 802 -18.51 17.30 2.92
CA THR A 802 -19.52 18.29 2.49
C THR A 802 -19.95 18.10 1.04
N GLU A 803 -19.05 17.63 0.17
CA GLU A 803 -19.30 17.26 -1.23
C GLU A 803 -20.28 16.08 -1.42
N ALA A 804 -20.63 15.36 -0.35
CA ALA A 804 -21.64 14.31 -0.33
C ALA A 804 -22.68 14.47 0.81
N VAL A 805 -22.92 15.73 1.24
CA VAL A 805 -24.02 16.17 2.11
C VAL A 805 -24.05 15.49 3.49
N ILE A 806 -23.37 16.10 4.47
CA ILE A 806 -23.40 15.77 5.90
C ILE A 806 -22.78 14.41 6.24
N GLN A 807 -23.45 13.30 5.89
CA GLN A 807 -23.00 11.94 6.18
C GLN A 807 -23.49 10.95 5.12
N VAL A 808 -22.57 10.05 4.75
CA VAL A 808 -22.75 8.96 3.78
C VAL A 808 -22.59 7.58 4.42
N THR A 809 -22.03 7.50 5.63
CA THR A 809 -21.99 6.28 6.44
C THR A 809 -22.34 6.51 7.90
N SER A 810 -22.84 5.45 8.53
CA SER A 810 -23.08 5.36 9.97
C SER A 810 -22.69 3.98 10.51
N ALA A 811 -22.18 3.92 11.74
CA ALA A 811 -22.11 2.73 12.57
C ALA A 811 -22.40 3.06 14.05
N PRO A 812 -23.04 2.16 14.81
CA PRO A 812 -23.00 2.24 16.27
C PRO A 812 -21.56 2.08 16.75
N ALA A 813 -21.14 2.90 17.72
CA ALA A 813 -19.85 2.77 18.38
C ALA A 813 -19.92 1.65 19.42
N ASP A 814 -19.83 0.40 18.95
CA ASP A 814 -19.92 -0.81 19.77
C ASP A 814 -18.79 -0.84 20.84
N PRO A 815 -19.09 -0.90 22.14
CA PRO A 815 -18.10 -1.03 23.22
C PRO A 815 -17.19 -2.25 23.10
N ALA A 816 -17.65 -3.32 22.42
CA ALA A 816 -16.89 -4.53 22.14
C ALA A 816 -15.91 -4.39 20.96
N SER A 817 -15.91 -3.24 20.26
CA SER A 817 -14.82 -2.86 19.35
C SER A 817 -13.51 -2.88 20.13
N GLY A 818 -12.53 -3.64 19.63
CA GLY A 818 -11.31 -4.00 20.37
C GLY A 818 -10.47 -2.81 20.86
N ASP A 819 -9.58 -3.09 21.82
CA ASP A 819 -8.88 -2.08 22.65
C ASP A 819 -7.94 -1.11 21.89
N GLN A 820 -7.68 -1.31 20.61
CA GLN A 820 -6.75 -0.49 19.83
C GLN A 820 -7.37 0.01 18.52
N GLY A 821 -7.38 1.33 18.34
CA GLY A 821 -7.71 2.00 17.07
C GLY A 821 -8.89 2.95 17.14
N THR A 822 -9.44 3.24 15.97
CA THR A 822 -10.60 4.12 15.74
C THR A 822 -11.84 3.29 15.50
N VAL A 823 -13.00 3.75 15.99
CA VAL A 823 -14.30 3.15 15.69
C VAL A 823 -14.51 3.17 14.17
N PRO A 824 -15.00 2.08 13.54
CA PRO A 824 -15.30 2.07 12.12
C PRO A 824 -16.31 3.16 11.73
N VAL A 825 -16.18 3.73 10.53
CA VAL A 825 -17.11 4.74 10.00
C VAL A 825 -18.40 4.11 9.45
N GLY A 826 -18.42 2.79 9.30
CA GLY A 826 -19.65 2.01 9.18
C GLY A 826 -20.06 1.65 7.76
N ARG A 827 -21.38 1.65 7.51
CA ARG A 827 -22.01 1.20 6.26
C ARG A 827 -22.66 2.37 5.51
N PRO A 828 -22.81 2.28 4.17
CA PRO A 828 -23.50 3.29 3.37
C PRO A 828 -24.95 3.53 3.82
N VAL A 829 -25.38 4.79 3.78
CA VAL A 829 -26.77 5.21 3.95
C VAL A 829 -27.62 4.90 2.71
N HIS A 830 -28.95 5.12 2.78
CA HIS A 830 -29.84 4.84 1.65
C HIS A 830 -29.44 5.62 0.38
N ASN A 831 -29.60 4.99 -0.79
CA ASN A 831 -29.32 5.57 -2.12
C ASN A 831 -27.88 6.06 -2.37
N THR A 832 -26.93 5.62 -1.53
CA THR A 832 -25.51 5.95 -1.67
C THR A 832 -24.70 4.68 -1.89
N ARG A 833 -23.75 4.73 -2.83
CA ARG A 833 -22.82 3.64 -3.17
C ARG A 833 -21.42 4.09 -2.82
N LEU A 834 -20.63 3.21 -2.24
CA LEU A 834 -19.25 3.47 -1.86
C LEU A 834 -18.34 2.53 -2.62
N TYR A 835 -17.22 3.05 -3.11
CA TYR A 835 -16.22 2.25 -3.80
C TYR A 835 -14.87 2.46 -3.12
N VAL A 836 -14.26 1.36 -2.67
CA VAL A 836 -12.88 1.38 -2.18
C VAL A 836 -11.99 0.93 -3.34
N LEU A 837 -11.29 1.88 -3.95
CA LEU A 837 -10.61 1.70 -5.21
C LEU A 837 -9.09 1.80 -5.07
N ASP A 838 -8.35 1.05 -5.88
CA ASP A 838 -6.92 1.27 -6.04
C ASP A 838 -6.62 2.46 -6.98
N ARG A 839 -5.33 2.74 -7.15
CA ARG A 839 -4.79 3.78 -8.04
C ARG A 839 -5.17 3.64 -9.53
N HIS A 840 -5.78 2.52 -9.92
CA HIS A 840 -6.24 2.24 -11.28
C HIS A 840 -7.78 2.12 -11.38
N LEU A 841 -8.49 2.60 -10.34
CA LEU A 841 -9.95 2.54 -10.20
C LEU A 841 -10.50 1.10 -10.18
N ARG A 842 -9.72 0.12 -9.72
CA ARG A 842 -10.16 -1.27 -9.54
C ARG A 842 -10.65 -1.47 -8.09
N PRO A 843 -11.81 -2.12 -7.86
CA PRO A 843 -12.26 -2.42 -6.50
C PRO A 843 -11.29 -3.35 -5.76
N VAL A 844 -10.88 -2.95 -4.55
CA VAL A 844 -9.97 -3.74 -3.71
C VAL A 844 -10.71 -4.89 -3.01
N ALA A 845 -10.00 -5.85 -2.43
CA ALA A 845 -10.62 -6.90 -1.62
C ALA A 845 -10.89 -6.44 -0.18
N ALA A 846 -11.76 -7.17 0.53
CA ALA A 846 -11.87 -7.05 1.98
C ALA A 846 -10.48 -7.23 2.63
N GLY A 847 -10.17 -6.39 3.61
CA GLY A 847 -8.85 -6.34 4.25
C GLY A 847 -7.80 -5.50 3.51
N GLU A 848 -8.03 -5.09 2.26
CA GLU A 848 -7.11 -4.23 1.50
C GLU A 848 -7.43 -2.73 1.69
N THR A 849 -6.41 -1.89 1.49
CA THR A 849 -6.55 -0.42 1.56
C THR A 849 -6.79 0.15 0.18
N GLY A 850 -7.72 1.10 0.06
CA GLY A 850 -7.95 1.86 -1.16
C GLY A 850 -8.51 3.25 -0.86
N GLU A 851 -8.60 4.08 -1.90
CA GLU A 851 -9.19 5.42 -1.84
C GLU A 851 -10.73 5.33 -1.92
N LEU A 852 -11.41 5.97 -0.97
CA LEU A 852 -12.86 6.01 -0.93
C LEU A 852 -13.43 6.95 -2.00
N HIS A 853 -14.34 6.41 -2.80
CA HIS A 853 -15.18 7.15 -3.73
C HIS A 853 -16.65 6.98 -3.33
N ILE A 854 -17.45 8.03 -3.52
CA ILE A 854 -18.87 8.09 -3.13
C ILE A 854 -19.70 8.33 -4.39
N ALA A 855 -20.79 7.59 -4.59
CA ALA A 855 -21.73 7.79 -5.69
C ALA A 855 -23.19 7.73 -5.21
N GLY A 856 -24.13 8.19 -6.04
CA GLY A 856 -25.56 8.14 -5.76
C GLY A 856 -26.19 9.48 -5.36
N ALA A 857 -27.34 9.42 -4.69
CA ALA A 857 -28.28 10.53 -4.57
C ALA A 857 -27.81 11.70 -3.68
N GLN A 858 -26.77 11.50 -2.87
CA GLN A 858 -26.24 12.50 -1.93
C GLN A 858 -25.12 13.36 -2.51
N LEU A 859 -24.68 13.15 -3.75
CA LEU A 859 -23.62 13.98 -4.32
C LEU A 859 -24.06 15.44 -4.51
N ALA A 860 -23.17 16.36 -4.12
CA ALA A 860 -23.28 17.77 -4.49
C ALA A 860 -23.27 17.96 -6.03
N GLN A 861 -23.75 19.11 -6.49
CA GLN A 861 -23.65 19.48 -7.91
C GLN A 861 -22.17 19.61 -8.31
N GLY A 862 -21.37 20.24 -7.46
CA GLY A 862 -19.94 20.46 -7.65
C GLY A 862 -19.43 21.61 -6.79
N TYR A 863 -18.30 22.19 -7.20
CA TYR A 863 -17.80 23.44 -6.64
C TYR A 863 -18.29 24.62 -7.48
N HIS A 864 -18.89 25.61 -6.82
CA HIS A 864 -19.42 26.83 -7.43
C HIS A 864 -18.32 27.54 -8.25
N GLY A 865 -18.63 27.96 -9.47
CA GLY A 865 -17.68 28.65 -10.38
C GLY A 865 -16.45 27.83 -10.85
N LEU A 866 -16.20 26.64 -10.28
CA LEU A 866 -14.93 25.92 -10.39
C LEU A 866 -15.09 24.61 -11.18
N ALA A 867 -15.40 24.72 -12.47
CA ALA A 867 -15.65 23.58 -13.35
C ALA A 867 -14.47 22.60 -13.44
N ALA A 868 -13.22 23.10 -13.51
CA ALA A 868 -12.03 22.24 -13.59
C ALA A 868 -11.82 21.40 -12.32
N LEU A 869 -11.91 22.02 -11.13
CA LEU A 869 -11.81 21.32 -9.84
C LEU A 869 -13.00 20.36 -9.62
N THR A 870 -14.18 20.72 -10.15
CA THR A 870 -15.34 19.84 -10.15
C THR A 870 -15.08 18.60 -11.01
N ALA A 871 -14.52 18.74 -12.22
CA ALA A 871 -14.17 17.61 -13.08
C ALA A 871 -13.03 16.73 -12.50
N GLU A 872 -12.10 17.30 -11.73
CA GLU A 872 -11.04 16.57 -11.01
C GLU A 872 -11.62 15.65 -9.91
N ARG A 873 -12.66 16.13 -9.20
CA ARG A 873 -13.17 15.46 -7.98
C ARG A 873 -14.49 14.73 -8.16
N PHE A 874 -15.37 15.17 -9.06
CA PHE A 874 -16.64 14.52 -9.41
C PHE A 874 -16.49 13.82 -10.76
N VAL A 875 -15.76 12.71 -10.75
CA VAL A 875 -15.41 11.93 -11.95
C VAL A 875 -16.58 11.03 -12.38
N ALA A 876 -16.50 10.46 -13.59
CA ALA A 876 -17.49 9.48 -14.05
C ALA A 876 -17.46 8.21 -13.17
N ASP A 877 -18.63 7.63 -12.89
CA ASP A 877 -18.76 6.36 -12.17
C ASP A 877 -18.74 5.19 -13.18
N PRO A 878 -17.67 4.35 -13.23
CA PRO A 878 -17.58 3.23 -14.16
C PRO A 878 -18.39 2.00 -13.70
N PHE A 879 -19.00 2.04 -12.51
CA PHE A 879 -19.83 0.98 -11.93
C PHE A 879 -21.32 1.34 -11.90
N GLY A 880 -21.64 2.62 -12.13
CA GLY A 880 -22.99 3.16 -12.21
C GLY A 880 -23.64 3.04 -13.58
N GLY A 881 -24.81 3.65 -13.71
CA GLY A 881 -25.52 3.84 -14.98
C GLY A 881 -24.93 4.98 -15.84
N PRO A 882 -25.38 5.10 -17.11
CA PRO A 882 -24.90 6.14 -18.02
C PRO A 882 -25.08 7.55 -17.44
N GLY A 883 -24.00 8.32 -17.38
CA GLY A 883 -24.00 9.70 -16.87
C GLY A 883 -23.90 9.84 -15.35
N GLU A 884 -23.86 8.74 -14.60
CA GLU A 884 -23.63 8.80 -13.15
C GLU A 884 -22.18 9.20 -12.82
N ARG A 885 -22.01 9.85 -11.66
CA ARG A 885 -20.74 10.40 -11.19
C ARG A 885 -20.38 9.80 -9.83
N MET A 886 -19.09 9.78 -9.53
CA MET A 886 -18.56 9.51 -8.20
C MET A 886 -17.65 10.64 -7.72
N TYR A 887 -17.78 11.01 -6.44
CA TYR A 887 -16.90 11.96 -5.77
C TYR A 887 -15.68 11.26 -5.17
N ARG A 888 -14.50 11.75 -5.50
CA ARG A 888 -13.18 11.30 -5.04
C ARG A 888 -12.79 12.03 -3.75
N THR A 889 -12.84 11.32 -2.62
CA THR A 889 -12.70 11.93 -1.28
C THR A 889 -11.26 12.31 -0.90
N GLY A 890 -10.26 11.59 -1.43
CA GLY A 890 -8.89 11.59 -0.92
C GLY A 890 -8.71 10.85 0.43
N ASP A 891 -9.75 10.21 0.97
CA ASP A 891 -9.65 9.41 2.20
C ASP A 891 -9.23 7.97 1.88
N LEU A 892 -8.28 7.45 2.65
CA LEU A 892 -7.88 6.04 2.62
C LEU A 892 -8.72 5.25 3.62
N VAL A 893 -9.30 4.16 3.15
CA VAL A 893 -10.17 3.27 3.93
C VAL A 893 -9.88 1.81 3.64
N ARG A 894 -10.41 0.94 4.49
CA ARG A 894 -10.46 -0.51 4.32
C ARG A 894 -11.82 -1.02 4.77
N HIS A 895 -12.41 -1.96 4.05
CA HIS A 895 -13.62 -2.66 4.49
C HIS A 895 -13.31 -4.09 4.96
N ASP A 896 -14.17 -4.63 5.81
CA ASP A 896 -14.18 -6.05 6.16
C ASP A 896 -15.05 -6.88 5.18
N GLU A 897 -15.21 -8.18 5.45
CA GLU A 897 -16.05 -9.10 4.68
C GLU A 897 -17.56 -8.80 4.80
N HIS A 898 -17.94 -7.92 5.73
CA HIS A 898 -19.32 -7.50 5.97
C HIS A 898 -19.64 -6.13 5.37
N GLY A 899 -18.66 -5.40 4.82
CA GLY A 899 -18.83 -4.07 4.23
C GLY A 899 -18.74 -2.93 5.25
N VAL A 900 -18.21 -3.18 6.45
CA VAL A 900 -17.98 -2.15 7.47
C VAL A 900 -16.65 -1.45 7.17
N LEU A 901 -16.71 -0.14 6.93
CA LEU A 901 -15.54 0.68 6.59
C LEU A 901 -14.80 1.16 7.83
N THR A 902 -13.48 0.98 7.83
CA THR A 902 -12.53 1.60 8.76
C THR A 902 -11.75 2.69 8.04
N TYR A 903 -11.72 3.90 8.60
CA TYR A 903 -10.91 5.01 8.11
C TYR A 903 -9.43 4.82 8.52
N LEU A 904 -8.51 5.06 7.59
CA LEU A 904 -7.06 4.84 7.78
C LEU A 904 -6.23 6.13 7.67
N GLY A 905 -6.74 7.17 7.01
CA GLY A 905 -6.02 8.43 6.79
C GLY A 905 -6.42 9.09 5.48
N ARG A 906 -5.51 9.89 4.91
CA ARG A 906 -5.71 10.59 3.64
C ARG A 906 -4.55 10.34 2.67
N THR A 907 -4.84 10.47 1.37
CA THR A 907 -3.85 10.45 0.29
C THR A 907 -3.13 11.80 0.14
N ASP A 908 -3.72 12.88 0.63
CA ASP A 908 -3.19 14.23 0.61
C ASP A 908 -2.85 14.73 2.04
N GLN A 909 -2.34 15.95 2.15
CA GLN A 909 -1.90 16.55 3.43
C GLN A 909 -3.05 17.16 4.25
N GLN A 910 -4.30 17.05 3.81
CA GLN A 910 -5.43 17.61 4.52
C GLN A 910 -5.61 16.97 5.89
N ILE A 911 -5.98 17.79 6.87
CA ILE A 911 -6.08 17.41 8.28
C ILE A 911 -7.38 17.92 8.88
N LYS A 912 -7.79 17.29 9.98
CA LYS A 912 -8.96 17.68 10.76
C LYS A 912 -8.49 18.16 12.14
N ILE A 913 -8.91 19.37 12.51
CA ILE A 913 -8.52 20.06 13.76
C ILE A 913 -9.80 20.50 14.47
N ARG A 914 -10.19 19.80 15.55
CA ARG A 914 -11.44 20.06 16.29
C ARG A 914 -12.66 20.02 15.36
N GLY A 915 -12.68 19.02 14.47
CA GLY A 915 -13.65 18.84 13.38
C GLY A 915 -13.50 19.77 12.17
N ASN A 916 -12.71 20.84 12.25
CA ASN A 916 -12.50 21.75 11.14
C ASN A 916 -11.63 21.09 10.07
N ARG A 917 -12.08 21.13 8.81
CA ARG A 917 -11.31 20.71 7.64
C ARG A 917 -10.25 21.77 7.35
N VAL A 918 -8.97 21.42 7.53
CA VAL A 918 -7.83 22.33 7.38
C VAL A 918 -6.89 21.81 6.30
N GLU A 919 -6.53 22.69 5.37
CA GLU A 919 -5.52 22.45 4.34
C GLU A 919 -4.21 23.13 4.79
N PRO A 920 -3.14 22.39 5.15
CA PRO A 920 -1.86 23.00 5.53
C PRO A 920 -1.33 23.95 4.46
N GLY A 921 -1.50 23.60 3.18
CA GLY A 921 -1.14 24.43 2.03
C GLY A 921 -1.78 25.82 2.00
N GLU A 922 -3.00 26.02 2.56
CA GLU A 922 -3.63 27.35 2.67
C GLU A 922 -2.87 28.23 3.68
N ILE A 923 -2.35 27.62 4.75
CA ILE A 923 -1.57 28.29 5.80
C ILE A 923 -0.13 28.54 5.33
N GLU A 924 0.49 27.54 4.69
CA GLU A 924 1.82 27.64 4.08
C GLU A 924 1.88 28.69 2.97
N ALA A 925 0.81 28.84 2.18
CA ALA A 925 0.70 29.89 1.17
C ALA A 925 0.67 31.28 1.81
N ARG A 926 -0.16 31.51 2.84
CA ARG A 926 -0.18 32.78 3.59
C ARG A 926 1.17 33.08 4.25
N LEU A 927 1.80 32.08 4.88
CA LEU A 927 3.14 32.24 5.45
C LEU A 927 4.21 32.62 4.41
N ARG A 928 4.09 32.14 3.17
CA ARG A 928 5.00 32.52 2.06
C ARG A 928 4.65 33.86 1.38
N GLU A 929 3.54 34.49 1.74
CA GLU A 929 3.23 35.87 1.34
C GLU A 929 3.92 36.91 2.26
N GLU A 930 4.41 36.48 3.43
CA GLU A 930 5.17 37.32 4.38
C GLU A 930 6.62 37.54 3.93
N ALA A 931 7.04 38.79 3.77
CA ALA A 931 8.36 39.15 3.28
C ALA A 931 9.54 38.66 4.14
N ALA A 932 9.29 38.25 5.39
CA ALA A 932 10.28 37.70 6.30
C ALA A 932 10.49 36.17 6.17
N VAL A 933 9.71 35.47 5.32
CA VAL A 933 9.67 34.00 5.22
C VAL A 933 10.04 33.56 3.80
N ALA A 934 11.04 32.69 3.66
CA ALA A 934 11.39 32.05 2.39
C ALA A 934 10.61 30.75 2.15
N GLU A 935 10.54 29.90 3.18
CA GLU A 935 9.85 28.61 3.13
C GLU A 935 8.99 28.43 4.37
N ALA A 936 7.85 27.75 4.22
CA ALA A 936 6.97 27.43 5.33
C ALA A 936 6.38 26.03 5.12
N VAL A 937 6.28 25.27 6.21
CA VAL A 937 5.55 23.99 6.28
C VAL A 937 4.71 23.94 7.53
N VAL A 938 3.47 23.47 7.43
CA VAL A 938 2.55 23.30 8.56
C VAL A 938 2.24 21.82 8.76
N VAL A 939 2.31 21.37 10.02
CA VAL A 939 1.99 19.99 10.40
C VAL A 939 0.97 19.96 11.53
N ALA A 940 0.13 18.92 11.55
CA ALA A 940 -0.66 18.58 12.72
C ALA A 940 0.19 17.78 13.72
N ARG A 941 0.06 18.10 15.01
CA ARG A 941 0.67 17.33 16.11
C ARG A 941 -0.32 17.19 17.25
N ASP A 942 -0.31 16.03 17.88
CA ASP A 942 -1.09 15.77 19.09
C ASP A 942 -0.26 16.24 20.29
N ASP A 943 -0.88 16.97 21.23
CA ASP A 943 -0.25 17.38 22.49
C ASP A 943 -0.25 16.24 23.54
N ASP A 944 0.31 16.49 24.72
CA ASP A 944 0.42 15.51 25.81
C ASP A 944 -0.95 14.97 26.30
N ARG A 945 -2.06 15.63 25.93
CA ARG A 945 -3.44 15.22 26.25
C ARG A 945 -4.13 14.54 25.06
N GLY A 946 -3.42 14.34 23.95
CA GLY A 946 -3.96 13.79 22.71
C GLY A 946 -4.80 14.78 21.90
N THR A 947 -4.75 16.09 22.19
CA THR A 947 -5.48 17.09 21.42
C THR A 947 -4.64 17.55 20.23
N ARG A 948 -5.20 17.44 19.02
CA ARG A 948 -4.51 17.80 17.78
C ARG A 948 -4.45 19.32 17.59
N GLN A 949 -3.25 19.83 17.32
CA GLN A 949 -2.95 21.24 17.11
C GLN A 949 -2.06 21.45 15.87
N LEU A 950 -2.01 22.69 15.37
CA LEU A 950 -1.22 23.09 14.21
C LEU A 950 0.13 23.69 14.64
N VAL A 951 1.22 23.23 14.05
CA VAL A 951 2.57 23.80 14.22
C VAL A 951 3.13 24.19 12.86
N ALA A 952 3.53 25.46 12.72
CA ALA A 952 4.22 25.97 11.54
C ALA A 952 5.73 25.98 11.76
N TYR A 953 6.49 25.44 10.80
CA TYR A 953 7.93 25.58 10.70
C TYR A 953 8.25 26.56 9.57
N VAL A 954 8.99 27.63 9.85
CA VAL A 954 9.32 28.68 8.87
C VAL A 954 10.83 28.84 8.73
N VAL A 955 11.30 29.08 7.51
CA VAL A 955 12.69 29.44 7.20
C VAL A 955 12.75 30.94 6.88
N PRO A 956 13.64 31.72 7.51
CA PRO A 956 13.77 33.15 7.24
C PRO A 956 14.11 33.46 5.77
N ALA A 957 13.59 34.57 5.26
CA ALA A 957 14.13 35.19 4.07
C ALA A 957 15.58 35.69 4.31
N PRO A 958 16.45 35.77 3.29
CA PRO A 958 17.84 36.22 3.45
C PRO A 958 17.95 37.58 4.13
N GLY A 959 18.57 37.63 5.32
CA GLY A 959 18.71 38.85 6.13
C GLY A 959 17.48 39.23 6.95
N ALA A 960 16.41 38.44 6.94
CA ALA A 960 15.22 38.64 7.77
C ALA A 960 15.30 37.86 9.10
N ALA A 961 14.54 38.33 10.09
CA ALA A 961 14.33 37.66 11.36
C ALA A 961 12.81 37.60 11.64
N PRO A 962 12.10 36.58 11.13
CA PRO A 962 10.65 36.46 11.32
C PRO A 962 10.31 36.29 12.81
N ALA A 963 9.49 37.18 13.35
CA ALA A 963 8.99 37.09 14.72
C ALA A 963 7.78 36.14 14.78
N PRO A 964 7.82 35.03 15.57
CA PRO A 964 6.75 34.05 15.64
C PRO A 964 5.35 34.62 15.94
N ASP A 965 5.27 35.57 16.89
CA ASP A 965 3.99 36.19 17.26
C ASP A 965 3.44 37.12 16.17
N ALA A 966 4.30 37.89 15.47
CA ALA A 966 3.87 38.75 14.37
C ALA A 966 3.36 37.92 13.16
N LEU A 967 4.00 36.78 12.87
CA LEU A 967 3.50 35.85 11.86
C LEU A 967 2.13 35.26 12.27
N ARG A 968 1.97 34.89 13.55
CA ARG A 968 0.70 34.35 14.06
C ARG A 968 -0.42 35.41 14.07
N GLU A 969 -0.08 36.66 14.34
CA GLU A 969 -0.99 37.81 14.25
C GLU A 969 -1.45 38.04 12.80
N SER A 970 -0.53 38.09 11.83
CA SER A 970 -0.88 38.21 10.40
C SER A 970 -1.75 37.06 9.89
N LEU A 971 -1.43 35.82 10.28
CA LEU A 971 -2.28 34.66 9.97
C LEU A 971 -3.67 34.81 10.58
N SER A 972 -3.80 35.32 11.81
CA SER A 972 -5.11 35.55 12.45
C SER A 972 -5.94 36.64 11.76
N ALA A 973 -5.29 37.60 11.09
CA ALA A 973 -5.95 38.63 10.31
C ALA A 973 -6.46 38.14 8.93
N THR A 974 -6.03 36.96 8.47
CA THR A 974 -6.33 36.46 7.10
C THR A 974 -7.00 35.08 7.06
N LEU A 975 -6.82 34.25 8.10
CA LEU A 975 -7.35 32.89 8.21
C LEU A 975 -8.37 32.74 9.35
N PRO A 976 -9.32 31.80 9.25
CA PRO A 976 -10.18 31.42 10.38
C PRO A 976 -9.36 30.92 11.57
N ALA A 977 -9.82 31.20 12.80
CA ALA A 977 -9.10 30.82 14.03
C ALA A 977 -8.66 29.34 14.12
N PRO A 978 -9.42 28.33 13.66
CA PRO A 978 -8.97 26.92 13.66
C PRO A 978 -7.81 26.60 12.70
N MET A 979 -7.48 27.51 11.78
CA MET A 979 -6.37 27.39 10.82
C MET A 979 -5.12 28.14 11.27
N VAL A 980 -5.19 28.95 12.34
CA VAL A 980 -4.02 29.66 12.88
C VAL A 980 -3.16 28.68 13.68
N PRO A 981 -1.85 28.55 13.38
CA PRO A 981 -0.95 27.69 14.14
C PRO A 981 -0.90 28.08 15.63
N GLY A 982 -0.96 27.07 16.51
CA GLY A 982 -0.75 27.26 17.95
C GLY A 982 0.71 27.61 18.26
N HIS A 983 1.64 27.15 17.43
CA HIS A 983 3.07 27.46 17.52
C HIS A 983 3.65 27.76 16.13
N VAL A 984 4.56 28.73 16.07
CA VAL A 984 5.41 29.04 14.92
C VAL A 984 6.86 28.86 15.37
N VAL A 985 7.62 28.03 14.66
CA VAL A 985 9.00 27.66 14.97
C VAL A 985 9.90 28.06 13.81
N VAL A 986 10.89 28.91 14.07
CA VAL A 986 11.87 29.35 13.07
C VAL A 986 13.00 28.31 12.98
N LEU A 987 13.37 27.92 11.77
CA LEU A 987 14.47 26.99 11.45
C LEU A 987 15.43 27.62 10.45
N ASP A 988 16.72 27.29 10.54
CA ASP A 988 17.73 27.75 9.56
C ASP A 988 17.50 27.16 8.16
N ALA A 989 16.95 25.94 8.09
CA ALA A 989 16.53 25.26 6.87
C ALA A 989 15.49 24.16 7.19
N LEU A 990 14.69 23.77 6.20
CA LEU A 990 13.81 22.60 6.34
C LEU A 990 14.63 21.30 6.25
N PRO A 991 14.39 20.29 7.12
CA PRO A 991 15.07 19.00 7.02
C PRO A 991 14.67 18.29 5.72
N VAL A 992 15.66 17.75 5.01
CA VAL A 992 15.50 16.99 3.77
C VAL A 992 16.00 15.56 3.92
N THR A 993 15.34 14.63 3.23
CA THR A 993 15.76 13.25 3.04
C THR A 993 17.06 13.19 2.23
N PRO A 994 17.80 12.07 2.24
CA PRO A 994 18.97 11.88 1.37
C PRO A 994 18.68 12.02 -0.14
N ALA A 995 17.40 11.95 -0.54
CA ALA A 995 16.94 12.15 -1.92
C ALA A 995 16.56 13.62 -2.24
N GLY A 996 16.89 14.58 -1.36
CA GLY A 996 16.61 16.01 -1.56
C GLY A 996 15.15 16.43 -1.38
N LYS A 997 14.23 15.50 -1.10
CA LYS A 997 12.82 15.80 -0.77
C LYS A 997 12.69 16.15 0.71
N THR A 998 11.83 17.09 1.06
CA THR A 998 11.59 17.53 2.45
C THR A 998 11.10 16.38 3.34
N ASP A 999 11.79 16.15 4.46
CA ASP A 999 11.55 15.00 5.35
C ASP A 999 10.41 15.30 6.33
N LEU A 1000 9.23 14.73 6.05
CA LEU A 1000 8.04 14.84 6.90
C LEU A 1000 8.14 14.02 8.19
N ALA A 1001 8.93 12.94 8.23
CA ALA A 1001 9.05 12.07 9.40
C ALA A 1001 10.00 12.65 10.46
N ALA A 1002 11.06 13.35 10.04
CA ALA A 1002 11.95 14.09 10.94
C ALA A 1002 11.22 15.20 11.73
N ARG A 1003 10.17 15.81 11.14
CA ARG A 1003 9.39 16.92 11.72
C ARG A 1003 8.49 16.53 12.90
N ALA A 1004 8.26 15.22 13.09
CA ALA A 1004 7.37 14.72 14.14
C ALA A 1004 8.04 14.58 15.53
N ARG A 1005 9.36 14.75 15.63
CA ARG A 1005 10.13 14.55 16.88
C ARG A 1005 10.99 15.78 17.23
N PRO A 1006 10.62 16.60 18.23
CA PRO A 1006 11.36 17.83 18.57
C PRO A 1006 12.82 17.56 18.92
N GLU A 1007 13.05 16.49 19.68
CA GLU A 1007 14.36 16.05 20.16
C GLU A 1007 15.36 15.84 19.03
N ARG A 1008 14.92 15.38 17.85
CA ARG A 1008 15.80 15.21 16.68
C ARG A 1008 16.13 16.52 15.98
N VAL A 1009 15.20 17.47 15.91
CA VAL A 1009 15.45 18.80 15.35
C VAL A 1009 16.40 19.59 16.26
N MET A 1010 16.18 19.55 17.58
CA MET A 1010 17.11 20.12 18.56
C MET A 1010 18.48 19.44 18.56
N ALA A 1011 18.56 18.10 18.44
CA ALA A 1011 19.84 17.39 18.35
C ALA A 1011 20.63 17.70 17.06
N MET A 1012 19.94 17.95 15.94
CA MET A 1012 20.58 18.43 14.71
C MET A 1012 21.13 19.85 14.87
N MET A 1013 20.39 20.77 15.51
CA MET A 1013 20.85 22.14 15.78
C MET A 1013 22.04 22.21 16.77
N LEU A 1014 22.20 21.21 17.65
CA LEU A 1014 23.32 21.14 18.60
C LEU A 1014 24.58 20.45 18.04
N SER A 1015 24.58 20.04 16.76
CA SER A 1015 25.74 19.45 16.11
C SER A 1015 26.56 20.52 15.37
N PRO A 1016 27.80 20.84 15.79
CA PRO A 1016 28.59 21.89 15.15
C PRO A 1016 28.99 21.50 13.71
N PRO A 1017 29.11 22.48 12.79
CA PRO A 1017 29.48 22.20 11.41
C PRO A 1017 30.90 21.62 11.32
N SER A 1018 31.03 20.48 10.63
CA SER A 1018 32.33 19.84 10.39
C SER A 1018 33.18 20.68 9.44
N MET A 1019 33.96 21.60 10.01
CA MET A 1019 34.98 22.34 9.27
C MET A 1019 36.10 21.38 8.85
N LYS A 1020 36.17 21.08 7.54
CA LYS A 1020 37.39 20.54 6.93
C LYS A 1020 38.55 21.50 7.20
N LYS A 1021 39.44 21.16 8.14
CA LYS A 1021 40.74 21.82 8.30
C LYS A 1021 41.83 20.99 7.64
N SER A 1022 42.60 21.65 6.80
CA SER A 1022 43.82 21.14 6.16
C SER A 1022 44.88 20.76 7.20
N MET A 1023 45.67 19.72 6.89
CA MET A 1023 46.84 19.37 7.68
C MET A 1023 47.98 20.36 7.46
N SER A 1024 48.50 20.95 8.54
CA SER A 1024 49.86 21.51 8.57
C SER A 1024 50.34 21.74 10.01
N GLY A 1025 51.59 21.35 10.32
CA GLY A 1025 52.40 22.07 11.34
C GLY A 1025 52.38 21.59 12.80
N SER A 1026 53.13 20.52 13.08
CA SER A 1026 54.15 20.40 14.15
C SER A 1026 53.86 20.64 15.66
N THR A 1027 54.52 19.76 16.44
CA THR A 1027 55.19 19.95 17.76
C THR A 1027 54.40 20.03 19.09
N SER A 1028 54.50 18.90 19.82
CA SER A 1028 54.87 18.76 21.25
C SER A 1028 54.09 19.52 22.36
N SER A 1029 53.42 18.77 23.25
CA SER A 1029 53.98 18.45 24.60
C SER A 1029 53.02 17.61 25.48
N THR A 1030 53.43 16.40 25.85
CA THR A 1030 53.12 15.77 27.16
C THR A 1030 54.16 16.24 28.21
N PRO A 1031 54.08 15.93 29.53
CA PRO A 1031 53.23 14.95 30.24
C PRO A 1031 52.59 15.41 31.58
N ARG A 1032 51.69 14.59 32.19
CA ARG A 1032 51.94 13.88 33.47
C ARG A 1032 50.74 13.11 34.03
N THR A 1033 51.08 12.01 34.69
CA THR A 1033 50.25 11.05 35.44
C THR A 1033 50.15 11.41 36.93
N SER A 1034 49.01 11.11 37.59
CA SER A 1034 48.99 10.30 38.83
C SER A 1034 47.57 10.04 39.36
N ALA A 1035 47.35 8.82 39.84
CA ALA A 1035 46.10 8.31 40.43
C ALA A 1035 45.73 8.90 41.81
N ASN A 1036 44.47 8.68 42.26
CA ASN A 1036 44.24 8.03 43.57
C ASN A 1036 42.85 7.35 43.69
N THR A 1037 42.69 6.50 44.71
CA THR A 1037 41.61 5.52 44.88
C THR A 1037 41.04 5.48 46.32
N SER A 1038 39.71 5.53 46.50
CA SER A 1038 38.97 5.03 47.70
C SER A 1038 37.44 5.16 47.45
N GLN A 1039 36.60 4.12 47.48
CA GLN A 1039 36.12 3.22 48.56
C GLN A 1039 35.21 3.84 49.64
N ILE A 1040 33.97 3.30 49.74
CA ILE A 1040 33.12 3.03 50.95
C ILE A 1040 31.84 2.28 50.45
N ARG A 1041 31.59 0.98 50.77
CA ARG A 1041 30.82 0.39 51.92
C ARG A 1041 29.29 0.69 51.86
N ARG A 1042 28.29 -0.20 52.09
CA ARG A 1042 28.05 -1.47 52.86
C ARG A 1042 26.80 -2.22 52.28
N SER A 1043 26.73 -3.56 52.09
CA SER A 1043 26.17 -4.65 52.98
C SER A 1043 24.81 -4.38 53.65
N ARG A 1044 23.79 -5.28 53.84
CA ARG A 1044 23.54 -6.77 53.83
C ARG A 1044 21.99 -6.98 54.13
N PRO A 1045 21.38 -8.16 54.48
CA PRO A 1045 21.50 -9.60 54.12
C PRO A 1045 20.13 -10.30 53.76
N PRO A 1046 20.04 -11.65 53.54
CA PRO A 1046 18.78 -12.39 53.19
C PRO A 1046 18.40 -13.58 54.12
N ARG A 1047 17.15 -14.14 54.04
CA ARG A 1047 16.82 -15.61 54.06
C ARG A 1047 15.32 -16.06 54.11
N ALA A 1048 15.05 -17.14 53.35
CA ALA A 1048 14.28 -18.37 53.66
C ALA A 1048 12.72 -18.48 53.61
N ASP A 1049 12.29 -19.66 53.13
CA ASP A 1049 10.94 -20.14 52.74
C ASP A 1049 9.93 -20.43 53.87
N ARG A 1050 8.61 -20.44 53.54
CA ARG A 1050 7.75 -21.66 53.57
C ARG A 1050 6.27 -21.45 53.16
N ALA A 1051 5.71 -22.51 52.56
CA ALA A 1051 4.30 -23.00 52.57
C ALA A 1051 3.20 -22.35 51.68
N ALA A 1052 2.38 -23.24 51.11
CA ALA A 1052 1.06 -23.06 50.47
C ALA A 1052 -0.02 -23.78 51.34
N PRO A 1053 -1.31 -24.01 50.95
CA PRO A 1053 -2.07 -23.60 49.75
C PRO A 1053 -3.53 -23.10 49.99
N ALA A 1054 -4.19 -22.56 48.93
CA ALA A 1054 -5.63 -22.66 48.50
C ALA A 1054 -6.82 -22.52 49.52
N PRO A 1055 -8.12 -22.43 49.11
CA PRO A 1055 -8.73 -22.40 47.76
C PRO A 1055 -9.83 -21.32 47.49
N GLY A 1056 -10.17 -21.13 46.21
CA GLY A 1056 -11.57 -21.20 45.72
C GLY A 1056 -12.47 -19.95 45.68
N ARG A 1057 -12.60 -19.33 44.51
CA ARG A 1057 -13.83 -19.34 43.70
C ARG A 1057 -13.57 -18.90 42.25
#